data_AF-A0A3B0BWQ9-F1
#
_entry.id   AF-A0A3B0BWQ9-F1
#
_cell.length_a   1.000
_cell.length_b   1.000
_cell.length_c   1.000
_cell.angle_alpha   90.00
_cell.angle_beta   90.00
_cell.angle_gamma   90.00
#
_symmetry.space_group_name_H-M   'P 1'
#
loop_
_entity.id
_entity.type
_entity.pdbx_description
1 polymer ?
#
loop_
_entity_poly.entity_id
_entity_poly.type
_entity_poly.pdbx_seq_one_letter_code
_entity_poly.pdbx_strand_id
1 'polypeptide(L)'
;MNTDLLVPVRLRALVVNDQVRRKDSFLRWLPNYHLLGVHRSPEPSPYASTDTEFSQEAGHDGVYLHWELPAALRRATTPGGEVTLPPAPNRWLVVRHAYTAAGDYATAAWVVESDFLDKRTGSVPYLRPGGGHVTPTRIGRSTEAAQWTESAADRPTFLTATGPGTLSFAAFQPHCQNVFSFHDPLAYLPHRFDRLGYQVVGWHASASDDPLADPRAREALEATLGWQADGTPPPGTRTVYTGRVHSVLPHYDPSGEQRPDPTVAVADSARSAFTALTADKAATDPSLTLAPALFDQLQSNTLTRADDPDNAHRLTDILLAAGFGEGTASYAWHAVPPGTAEEAASPEDERRARSVEAALNAAQHAYDRAERELAGLRRRLYGMWRLQGLPVLPRGYHHQQLTQELDPGREGSLAARVRAGREAAERLRSALPGGDTPAQLTESVRQYARAHGLPAGWGLKRVAPAPFHRALDPAVVLQGAGTLPVSDDATLRCRFGDRIVTSVQLPGTDAVFTAERPDLACNTLDLGAGEHSAMPDSARALLREAFLLDPSGAAARPAGSPADTGAATPRTGTAPAFGNDPWEQPWHPLHLLWEVEYHPLPHDQWEFDGDHYTCPQPLPEAARTYTGRTLLSDHLPRSLADQLRQYAPEDPELSPHCDALADRVARGDVLSSSLAGLRDMLIGQDPGQGVPPLGAPPELVELIGDAYRTSPDPGPLPVPFEGWPDSGFQQLRAGQFRFLRLTLVDSFGRSLDVITPAGTGGASGLRHPVVADALRPQRVPEALGAAPEHVIQLPPRLPQAARLGLDLMDAARGTDPATHLDDGNPLAGWIVPNLVDGSLTVYAPDGTALGLLRWAYRIGRPAREAVWTPLPGGVPAGLDALRTAFPHLHTLVTWLQGTGTDSSPLPAAMDLLETSLVDIVPTAGAASAALAGRPLALVRCRLHLDLDGPPPTDPGWQHIFDHEPPGPEFTGYSWPVRLGEQRRIGDGLVGYFADTDPGVLRTVVAPADAHPRIAAIGDGTHLRVTAGAARHLTLLVDPHAPVHATTNLLPTTALEIPHRFTDGPLNRMRTVLRTGPLLTPAAALQEGAVALPVRTVDDQTWTWAERAADGTWARFPTSAASTTPRWDDRAPVLRSGLLTSRSPLPQADAEIDDADTASE
;
A
#
# COMPACT_ATOMS: atom_id res chain seq x y z
N MET A 1 -20.90 -45.16 -19.50
CA MET A 1 -19.54 -44.70 -19.12
C MET A 1 -19.75 -43.60 -18.11
N ASN A 2 -19.04 -43.62 -16.99
CA ASN A 2 -19.18 -42.57 -15.99
C ASN A 2 -18.49 -41.29 -16.52
N THR A 3 -19.27 -40.23 -16.71
CA THR A 3 -18.80 -38.95 -17.28
C THR A 3 -18.56 -37.87 -16.23
N ASP A 4 -18.63 -38.20 -14.93
CA ASP A 4 -18.38 -37.27 -13.83
C ASP A 4 -16.94 -36.74 -13.89
N LEU A 5 -16.75 -35.45 -13.60
CA LEU A 5 -15.44 -34.86 -13.39
C LEU A 5 -15.09 -34.92 -11.89
N LEU A 6 -14.09 -35.72 -11.56
CA LEU A 6 -13.59 -35.90 -10.20
C LEU A 6 -12.59 -34.79 -9.86
N VAL A 7 -12.99 -33.92 -8.95
CA VAL A 7 -12.19 -32.79 -8.45
C VAL A 7 -11.62 -33.16 -7.08
N PRO A 8 -10.29 -33.32 -6.93
CA PRO A 8 -9.71 -33.71 -5.65
C PRO A 8 -9.81 -32.56 -4.63
N VAL A 9 -10.15 -32.89 -3.38
CA VAL A 9 -10.14 -31.97 -2.23
C VAL A 9 -9.22 -32.51 -1.14
N ARG A 10 -8.50 -31.61 -0.45
CA ARG A 10 -7.66 -32.02 0.68
C ARG A 10 -8.55 -32.36 1.86
N LEU A 11 -8.43 -33.58 2.38
CA LEU A 11 -9.12 -34.02 3.60
C LEU A 11 -8.12 -34.14 4.74
N ARG A 12 -8.36 -33.43 5.84
CA ARG A 12 -7.56 -33.52 7.07
C ARG A 12 -8.39 -34.18 8.16
N ALA A 13 -7.75 -34.95 9.01
CA ALA A 13 -8.36 -35.63 10.15
C ALA A 13 -7.61 -35.30 11.43
N LEU A 14 -8.23 -34.58 12.36
CA LEU A 14 -7.70 -34.36 13.70
C LEU A 14 -8.24 -35.43 14.64
N VAL A 15 -7.35 -36.24 15.23
CA VAL A 15 -7.73 -37.17 16.29
C VAL A 15 -7.70 -36.42 17.61
N VAL A 16 -8.84 -36.39 18.32
CA VAL A 16 -8.97 -35.82 19.65
C VAL A 16 -9.25 -36.95 20.62
N ASN A 17 -8.36 -37.11 21.58
CA ASN A 17 -8.52 -37.98 22.71
C ASN A 17 -8.08 -37.25 24.00
N ASP A 18 -8.24 -37.90 25.14
CA ASP A 18 -7.84 -37.36 26.44
C ASP A 18 -6.35 -36.96 26.51
N GLN A 19 -5.44 -37.71 25.84
CA GLN A 19 -4.01 -37.35 25.80
C GLN A 19 -3.79 -36.07 24.98
N VAL A 20 -4.44 -35.93 23.83
CA VAL A 20 -4.36 -34.73 22.97
C VAL A 20 -4.93 -33.52 23.70
N ARG A 21 -6.10 -33.65 24.35
CA ARG A 21 -6.70 -32.54 25.13
C ARG A 21 -5.87 -32.10 26.32
N ARG A 22 -5.11 -33.01 26.94
CA ARG A 22 -4.20 -32.66 28.04
C ARG A 22 -2.89 -32.03 27.58
N LYS A 23 -2.38 -32.41 26.40
CA LYS A 23 -1.15 -31.86 25.82
C LYS A 23 -1.39 -30.50 25.17
N ASP A 24 -2.46 -30.38 24.41
CA ASP A 24 -2.74 -29.22 23.56
C ASP A 24 -3.74 -28.26 24.21
N SER A 25 -3.53 -26.97 23.97
CA SER A 25 -4.55 -25.95 24.22
C SER A 25 -5.39 -25.74 22.96
N PHE A 26 -6.69 -25.48 23.15
CA PHE A 26 -7.63 -25.21 22.07
C PHE A 26 -8.27 -23.83 22.25
N LEU A 27 -8.21 -23.02 21.19
CA LEU A 27 -8.91 -21.75 21.07
C LEU A 27 -9.90 -21.87 19.92
N ARG A 28 -11.18 -22.02 20.26
CA ARG A 28 -12.26 -22.29 19.32
C ARG A 28 -13.37 -21.25 19.52
N TRP A 29 -13.75 -20.58 18.43
CA TRP A 29 -14.72 -19.49 18.44
C TRP A 29 -15.97 -19.83 17.64
N LEU A 30 -17.10 -19.38 18.13
CA LEU A 30 -18.39 -19.41 17.46
C LEU A 30 -19.01 -18.01 17.53
N PRO A 31 -19.45 -17.44 16.40
CA PRO A 31 -20.07 -16.13 16.39
C PRO A 31 -21.43 -16.15 17.10
N ASN A 32 -21.73 -15.10 17.86
CA ASN A 32 -23.03 -14.90 18.48
C ASN A 32 -23.84 -13.83 17.74
N TYR A 33 -24.57 -14.27 16.72
CA TYR A 33 -25.39 -13.38 15.89
C TYR A 33 -26.57 -12.71 16.62
N HIS A 34 -26.92 -13.13 17.84
CA HIS A 34 -27.91 -12.40 18.64
C HIS A 34 -27.40 -11.02 19.07
N LEU A 35 -26.07 -10.84 19.17
CA LEU A 35 -25.47 -9.57 19.55
C LEU A 35 -25.72 -8.47 18.51
N LEU A 36 -25.92 -8.82 17.23
CA LEU A 36 -26.27 -7.84 16.19
C LEU A 36 -27.59 -7.10 16.51
N GLY A 37 -28.54 -7.76 17.17
CA GLY A 37 -29.82 -7.16 17.56
C GLY A 37 -29.71 -6.09 18.66
N VAL A 38 -28.56 -6.00 19.35
CA VAL A 38 -28.26 -4.99 20.37
C VAL A 38 -27.03 -4.16 19.99
N HIS A 39 -26.79 -4.05 18.68
CA HIS A 39 -25.65 -3.35 18.09
C HIS A 39 -24.35 -3.77 18.83
N ARG A 40 -24.15 -5.08 18.93
CA ARG A 40 -22.96 -5.89 19.29
C ARG A 40 -22.17 -6.39 18.09
N SER A 41 -20.83 -6.42 18.12
CA SER A 41 -20.10 -7.34 17.22
C SER A 41 -20.48 -8.79 17.59
N PRO A 42 -20.74 -9.67 16.61
CA PRO A 42 -21.02 -11.08 16.87
C PRO A 42 -19.73 -11.88 17.16
N GLU A 43 -18.56 -11.32 16.89
CA GLU A 43 -17.28 -12.01 17.12
C GLU A 43 -16.85 -11.93 18.60
N PRO A 44 -16.41 -13.04 19.20
CA PRO A 44 -15.85 -13.04 20.55
C PRO A 44 -14.45 -12.40 20.58
N SER A 45 -14.02 -11.98 21.77
CA SER A 45 -12.66 -11.48 22.01
C SER A 45 -11.60 -12.51 21.58
N PRO A 46 -10.44 -12.08 21.04
CA PRO A 46 -9.41 -12.98 20.52
C PRO A 46 -9.05 -14.15 21.45
N TYR A 47 -8.76 -13.89 22.72
CA TYR A 47 -8.36 -14.92 23.68
C TYR A 47 -9.52 -15.59 24.43
N ALA A 48 -10.76 -15.20 24.16
CA ALA A 48 -11.95 -15.81 24.75
C ALA A 48 -12.46 -16.97 23.88
N SER A 49 -12.02 -18.20 24.19
CA SER A 49 -12.63 -19.40 23.58
C SER A 49 -14.11 -19.47 23.96
N THR A 50 -14.98 -19.70 22.98
CA THR A 50 -16.42 -19.89 23.22
C THR A 50 -16.78 -21.36 23.43
N ASP A 51 -15.91 -22.27 23.02
CA ASP A 51 -16.06 -23.71 23.17
C ASP A 51 -15.14 -24.19 24.31
N THR A 52 -15.49 -23.80 25.54
CA THR A 52 -14.67 -24.05 26.75
C THR A 52 -14.70 -25.50 27.21
N GLU A 53 -15.73 -26.25 26.81
CA GLU A 53 -15.95 -27.65 27.14
C GLU A 53 -15.12 -28.59 26.25
N PHE A 54 -14.67 -28.12 25.07
CA PHE A 54 -13.89 -28.92 24.11
C PHE A 54 -12.68 -29.65 24.73
N SER A 55 -11.92 -28.95 25.58
CA SER A 55 -10.73 -29.50 26.25
C SER A 55 -11.07 -30.31 27.50
N GLN A 56 -12.30 -30.24 28.02
CA GLN A 56 -12.68 -30.81 29.31
C GLN A 56 -13.58 -32.04 29.20
N GLU A 57 -14.44 -32.11 28.18
CA GLU A 57 -15.44 -33.18 28.06
C GLU A 57 -15.01 -34.30 27.10
N ALA A 58 -15.12 -35.54 27.57
CA ALA A 58 -14.89 -36.73 26.76
C ALA A 58 -15.90 -36.87 25.59
N GLY A 59 -17.04 -36.16 25.63
CA GLY A 59 -17.99 -36.10 24.52
C GLY A 59 -17.40 -35.53 23.23
N HIS A 60 -16.28 -34.79 23.32
CA HIS A 60 -15.55 -34.26 22.18
C HIS A 60 -14.46 -35.21 21.64
N ASP A 61 -14.29 -36.41 22.23
CA ASP A 61 -13.39 -37.43 21.70
C ASP A 61 -13.83 -37.88 20.29
N GLY A 62 -12.86 -38.32 19.49
CA GLY A 62 -13.11 -38.88 18.16
C GLY A 62 -12.23 -38.25 17.08
N VAL A 63 -12.72 -38.28 15.84
CA VAL A 63 -12.01 -37.76 14.67
C VAL A 63 -12.77 -36.61 14.05
N TYR A 64 -12.14 -35.44 13.98
CA TYR A 64 -12.67 -34.27 13.29
C TYR A 64 -12.10 -34.22 11.89
N LEU A 65 -12.97 -34.41 10.90
CA LEU A 65 -12.66 -34.26 9.49
C LEU A 65 -12.90 -32.82 9.06
N HIS A 66 -12.02 -32.27 8.25
CA HIS A 66 -12.18 -30.97 7.61
C HIS A 66 -11.62 -31.04 6.20
N TRP A 67 -12.41 -30.63 5.20
CA TRP A 67 -11.99 -30.65 3.80
C TRP A 67 -11.94 -29.25 3.21
N GLU A 68 -10.87 -28.98 2.46
CA GLU A 68 -10.63 -27.69 1.84
C GLU A 68 -11.35 -27.60 0.50
N LEU A 69 -12.17 -26.57 0.32
CA LEU A 69 -12.80 -26.29 -0.97
C LEU A 69 -11.74 -25.88 -2.01
N PRO A 70 -11.86 -26.32 -3.28
CA PRO A 70 -10.95 -25.89 -4.34
C PRO A 70 -10.89 -24.36 -4.46
N ALA A 71 -9.72 -23.82 -4.81
CA ALA A 71 -9.52 -22.36 -4.92
C ALA A 71 -10.56 -21.67 -5.82
N ALA A 72 -11.01 -22.34 -6.90
CA ALA A 72 -12.08 -21.87 -7.78
C ALA A 72 -13.35 -21.45 -7.04
N LEU A 73 -13.71 -22.16 -5.97
CA LEU A 73 -14.93 -21.92 -5.20
C LEU A 73 -14.75 -20.89 -4.07
N ARG A 74 -13.52 -20.44 -3.86
CA ARG A 74 -13.14 -19.46 -2.84
C ARG A 74 -12.77 -18.09 -3.42
N ARG A 75 -12.73 -17.97 -4.75
CA ARG A 75 -12.46 -16.72 -5.46
C ARG A 75 -13.75 -15.97 -5.71
N ALA A 76 -13.81 -14.72 -5.25
CA ALA A 76 -14.90 -13.83 -5.56
C ALA A 76 -14.68 -13.17 -6.94
N THR A 77 -15.77 -12.88 -7.62
CA THR A 77 -15.80 -12.07 -8.84
C THR A 77 -16.51 -10.75 -8.53
N THR A 78 -16.19 -9.69 -9.27
CA THR A 78 -16.80 -8.35 -9.07
C THR A 78 -17.54 -7.83 -10.31
N PRO A 79 -18.48 -8.60 -10.89
CA PRO A 79 -19.26 -8.12 -12.03
C PRO A 79 -20.11 -6.90 -11.60
N GLY A 80 -19.86 -5.74 -12.22
CA GLY A 80 -20.61 -4.51 -11.91
C GLY A 80 -20.32 -3.90 -10.53
N GLY A 81 -19.24 -4.32 -9.85
CA GLY A 81 -18.81 -3.80 -8.55
C GLY A 81 -19.36 -4.57 -7.34
N GLU A 82 -20.25 -5.54 -7.52
CA GLU A 82 -20.74 -6.41 -6.44
C GLU A 82 -19.85 -7.64 -6.29
N VAL A 83 -19.36 -7.92 -5.08
CA VAL A 83 -18.50 -9.07 -4.78
C VAL A 83 -19.37 -10.33 -4.67
N THR A 84 -19.32 -11.20 -5.68
CA THR A 84 -20.08 -12.45 -5.71
C THR A 84 -19.14 -13.67 -5.66
N LEU A 85 -19.38 -14.59 -4.73
CA LEU A 85 -18.71 -15.89 -4.68
C LEU A 85 -19.56 -16.97 -5.35
N PRO A 86 -18.92 -17.97 -5.99
CA PRO A 86 -19.65 -19.10 -6.56
C PRO A 86 -20.31 -19.96 -5.46
N PRO A 87 -21.42 -20.64 -5.80
CA PRO A 87 -22.03 -21.65 -4.94
C PRO A 87 -21.03 -22.73 -4.49
N ALA A 88 -21.10 -23.13 -3.22
CA ALA A 88 -20.31 -24.22 -2.66
C ALA A 88 -21.11 -25.55 -2.65
N PRO A 89 -20.44 -26.72 -2.72
CA PRO A 89 -21.12 -28.01 -2.73
C PRO A 89 -21.83 -28.23 -1.39
N ASN A 90 -23.10 -28.59 -1.44
CA ASN A 90 -24.00 -28.61 -0.27
C ASN A 90 -24.41 -30.03 0.17
N ARG A 91 -23.90 -31.07 -0.48
CA ARG A 91 -24.08 -32.46 -0.08
C ARG A 91 -22.73 -33.15 -0.02
N TRP A 92 -22.48 -33.87 1.07
CA TRP A 92 -21.25 -34.64 1.24
C TRP A 92 -21.55 -36.02 1.84
N LEU A 93 -21.18 -37.08 1.13
CA LEU A 93 -21.12 -38.43 1.68
C LEU A 93 -19.78 -38.61 2.38
N VAL A 94 -19.81 -38.90 3.68
CA VAL A 94 -18.64 -39.22 4.51
C VAL A 94 -18.68 -40.70 4.83
N VAL A 95 -17.63 -41.44 4.50
CA VAL A 95 -17.52 -42.87 4.80
C VAL A 95 -16.29 -43.13 5.64
N ARG A 96 -16.49 -43.80 6.78
CA ARG A 96 -15.42 -44.38 7.60
C ARG A 96 -15.17 -45.82 7.18
N HIS A 97 -13.90 -46.15 7.05
CA HIS A 97 -13.35 -47.48 6.92
C HIS A 97 -12.55 -47.79 8.19
N ALA A 98 -12.86 -48.89 8.87
CA ALA A 98 -12.15 -49.32 10.07
C ALA A 98 -11.53 -50.69 9.86
N TYR A 99 -10.25 -50.82 10.20
CA TYR A 99 -9.45 -52.02 9.98
C TYR A 99 -8.86 -52.54 11.29
N THR A 100 -8.70 -53.86 11.39
CA THR A 100 -7.90 -54.51 12.43
C THR A 100 -6.65 -55.14 11.82
N ALA A 101 -5.60 -55.33 12.63
CA ALA A 101 -4.42 -56.10 12.22
C ALA A 101 -4.73 -57.55 11.76
N ALA A 102 -5.85 -58.12 12.22
CA ALA A 102 -6.32 -59.46 11.82
C ALA A 102 -7.12 -59.45 10.51
N GLY A 103 -7.40 -58.27 9.95
CA GLY A 103 -8.12 -58.08 8.71
C GLY A 103 -9.64 -58.01 8.81
N ASP A 104 -10.18 -57.82 10.02
CA ASP A 104 -11.57 -57.42 10.16
C ASP A 104 -11.77 -56.03 9.57
N TYR A 105 -12.92 -55.82 8.94
CA TYR A 105 -13.24 -54.60 8.23
C TYR A 105 -14.67 -54.17 8.54
N ALA A 106 -14.86 -52.90 8.93
CA ALA A 106 -16.16 -52.32 9.18
C ALA A 106 -16.30 -50.96 8.51
N THR A 107 -17.52 -50.63 8.09
CA THR A 107 -17.83 -49.37 7.42
C THR A 107 -19.01 -48.67 8.09
N ALA A 108 -19.00 -47.34 8.04
CA ALA A 108 -20.12 -46.50 8.45
C ALA A 108 -20.18 -45.27 7.53
N ALA A 109 -21.38 -44.77 7.24
CA ALA A 109 -21.56 -43.69 6.29
C ALA A 109 -22.60 -42.68 6.75
N TRP A 110 -22.35 -41.41 6.44
CA TRP A 110 -23.20 -40.28 6.76
C TRP A 110 -23.32 -39.34 5.57
N VAL A 111 -24.47 -38.71 5.42
CA VAL A 111 -24.65 -37.59 4.49
C VAL A 111 -24.72 -36.30 5.30
N VAL A 112 -23.87 -35.34 4.93
CA VAL A 112 -23.86 -33.98 5.44
C VAL A 112 -24.67 -33.10 4.49
N GLU A 113 -25.67 -32.40 5.04
CA GLU A 113 -26.47 -31.39 4.34
C GLU A 113 -25.99 -30.01 4.78
N SER A 114 -25.07 -29.43 4.01
CA SER A 114 -24.33 -28.23 4.40
C SER A 114 -25.17 -26.96 4.41
N ASP A 115 -26.29 -26.93 3.69
CA ASP A 115 -27.22 -25.79 3.55
C ASP A 115 -28.48 -25.94 4.42
N PHE A 116 -28.55 -26.99 5.26
CA PHE A 116 -29.70 -27.21 6.13
C PHE A 116 -29.79 -26.12 7.21
N LEU A 117 -30.88 -25.33 7.20
CA LEU A 117 -31.13 -24.26 8.17
C LEU A 117 -32.21 -24.66 9.19
N ASP A 118 -31.82 -24.82 10.45
CA ASP A 118 -32.77 -24.97 11.55
C ASP A 118 -32.20 -24.40 12.85
N LYS A 119 -33.04 -23.78 13.69
CA LYS A 119 -32.59 -23.14 14.94
C LYS A 119 -32.21 -24.15 16.03
N ARG A 120 -32.81 -25.35 16.02
CA ARG A 120 -32.63 -26.39 17.05
C ARG A 120 -31.67 -27.48 16.61
N THR A 121 -31.81 -27.98 15.39
CA THR A 121 -31.10 -29.16 14.89
C THR A 121 -29.95 -28.82 13.93
N GLY A 122 -29.77 -27.55 13.57
CA GLY A 122 -28.58 -27.10 12.85
C GLY A 122 -27.34 -27.12 13.75
N SER A 123 -26.16 -27.29 13.16
CA SER A 123 -24.92 -27.60 13.88
C SER A 123 -24.18 -26.36 14.37
N VAL A 124 -23.98 -25.35 13.52
CA VAL A 124 -23.21 -24.14 13.85
C VAL A 124 -24.03 -22.86 13.69
N PRO A 125 -23.79 -21.79 14.46
CA PRO A 125 -24.50 -20.51 14.30
C PRO A 125 -24.39 -19.93 12.89
N TYR A 126 -25.48 -19.35 12.39
CA TYR A 126 -25.55 -18.78 11.04
C TYR A 126 -26.58 -17.63 10.96
N LEU A 127 -26.51 -16.83 9.89
CA LEU A 127 -27.51 -15.81 9.57
C LEU A 127 -28.35 -16.28 8.38
N ARG A 128 -29.68 -16.32 8.54
CA ARG A 128 -30.58 -16.70 7.44
C ARG A 128 -30.49 -15.67 6.29
N PRO A 129 -30.20 -16.08 5.05
CA PRO A 129 -30.18 -15.17 3.90
C PRO A 129 -31.58 -14.64 3.52
N GLY A 130 -31.63 -13.46 2.89
CA GLY A 130 -32.79 -13.04 2.07
C GLY A 130 -34.00 -12.42 2.78
N GLY A 131 -33.82 -11.77 3.94
CA GLY A 131 -34.95 -11.23 4.73
C GLY A 131 -34.89 -9.76 5.14
N GLY A 132 -33.86 -8.99 4.75
CA GLY A 132 -33.68 -7.57 5.17
C GLY A 132 -33.51 -7.35 6.68
N HIS A 133 -33.59 -8.41 7.50
CA HIS A 133 -33.51 -8.38 8.96
C HIS A 133 -32.55 -9.46 9.47
N VAL A 134 -31.91 -9.18 10.61
CA VAL A 134 -31.06 -10.14 11.32
C VAL A 134 -31.92 -11.29 11.84
N THR A 135 -31.80 -12.47 11.22
CA THR A 135 -32.46 -13.68 11.71
C THR A 135 -31.40 -14.73 12.06
N PRO A 136 -30.90 -14.75 13.31
CA PRO A 136 -30.01 -15.79 13.78
C PRO A 136 -30.66 -17.17 13.67
N THR A 137 -29.90 -18.14 13.18
CA THR A 137 -30.29 -19.55 13.05
C THR A 137 -29.04 -20.42 13.22
N ARG A 138 -29.16 -21.72 12.96
CA ARG A 138 -28.00 -22.61 12.79
C ARG A 138 -28.04 -23.25 11.40
N ILE A 139 -26.86 -23.67 10.91
CA ILE A 139 -26.67 -24.32 9.62
C ILE A 139 -25.99 -25.68 9.79
N GLY A 140 -26.20 -26.57 8.83
CA GLY A 140 -25.51 -27.84 8.69
C GLY A 140 -26.12 -28.94 9.55
N ARG A 141 -26.23 -30.14 9.01
CA ARG A 141 -26.58 -31.36 9.76
C ARG A 141 -25.91 -32.57 9.14
N SER A 142 -25.76 -33.63 9.91
CA SER A 142 -25.37 -34.95 9.42
C SER A 142 -26.48 -35.96 9.70
N THR A 143 -26.64 -36.94 8.81
CA THR A 143 -27.62 -38.04 8.94
C THR A 143 -26.95 -39.34 8.49
N GLU A 144 -27.26 -40.46 9.13
CA GLU A 144 -26.77 -41.77 8.67
C GLU A 144 -27.22 -42.03 7.23
N ALA A 145 -26.31 -42.48 6.36
CA ALA A 145 -26.57 -42.57 4.93
C ALA A 145 -27.78 -43.46 4.60
N ALA A 146 -27.96 -44.58 5.32
CA ALA A 146 -29.09 -45.49 5.14
C ALA A 146 -30.47 -44.85 5.44
N GLN A 147 -30.50 -43.79 6.26
CA GLN A 147 -31.73 -43.10 6.67
C GLN A 147 -31.95 -41.77 5.93
N TRP A 148 -30.99 -41.36 5.10
CA TRP A 148 -31.02 -40.07 4.45
C TRP A 148 -31.98 -40.04 3.26
N THR A 149 -32.65 -38.90 3.07
CA THR A 149 -33.48 -38.60 1.90
C THR A 149 -33.20 -37.17 1.44
N GLU A 150 -33.10 -36.97 0.12
CA GLU A 150 -32.83 -35.65 -0.45
C GLU A 150 -34.06 -34.73 -0.27
N SER A 151 -33.82 -33.55 0.32
CA SER A 151 -34.87 -32.60 0.72
C SER A 151 -34.90 -31.31 -0.11
N ALA A 152 -33.90 -31.06 -0.96
CA ALA A 152 -33.73 -29.80 -1.68
C ALA A 152 -33.08 -29.92 -3.08
N ALA A 153 -33.29 -31.02 -3.81
CA ALA A 153 -32.67 -31.25 -5.14
C ALA A 153 -32.87 -30.11 -6.17
N ASP A 154 -34.01 -29.42 -6.15
CA ASP A 154 -34.36 -28.38 -7.14
C ASP A 154 -34.22 -26.95 -6.61
N ARG A 155 -33.54 -26.74 -5.47
CA ARG A 155 -33.38 -25.42 -4.86
C ARG A 155 -31.94 -24.93 -5.02
N PRO A 156 -31.73 -23.73 -5.60
CA PRO A 156 -30.41 -23.11 -5.63
C PRO A 156 -29.89 -22.93 -4.21
N THR A 157 -28.61 -23.23 -4.00
CA THR A 157 -27.94 -23.03 -2.72
C THR A 157 -27.61 -21.55 -2.50
N PHE A 158 -27.75 -21.11 -1.25
CA PHE A 158 -27.24 -19.81 -0.79
C PHE A 158 -25.81 -19.92 -0.24
N LEU A 159 -25.30 -21.14 -0.08
CA LEU A 159 -24.06 -21.42 0.62
C LEU A 159 -22.85 -21.09 -0.26
N THR A 160 -21.96 -20.26 0.26
CA THR A 160 -20.66 -19.94 -0.35
C THR A 160 -19.54 -20.20 0.66
N ALA A 161 -18.28 -20.12 0.22
CA ALA A 161 -17.10 -20.35 1.07
C ALA A 161 -17.00 -19.39 2.27
N THR A 162 -17.62 -18.21 2.22
CA THR A 162 -17.59 -17.20 3.30
C THR A 162 -18.82 -17.24 4.20
N GLY A 163 -19.76 -18.17 3.96
CA GLY A 163 -20.98 -18.28 4.76
C GLY A 163 -21.73 -16.94 4.83
N PRO A 164 -22.04 -16.42 6.04
CA PRO A 164 -22.81 -15.19 6.21
C PRO A 164 -21.93 -13.91 6.20
N GLY A 165 -20.74 -13.95 5.60
CA GLY A 165 -19.79 -12.83 5.56
C GLY A 165 -18.51 -13.03 6.41
N THR A 166 -18.23 -14.25 6.86
CA THR A 166 -17.04 -14.58 7.66
C THR A 166 -15.98 -15.22 6.77
N LEU A 167 -14.84 -14.54 6.58
CA LEU A 167 -13.76 -15.01 5.68
C LEU A 167 -13.20 -16.38 6.05
N SER A 168 -13.15 -16.72 7.34
CA SER A 168 -12.66 -18.02 7.81
C SER A 168 -13.74 -19.12 7.87
N PHE A 169 -14.97 -18.88 7.38
CA PHE A 169 -16.09 -19.81 7.52
C PHE A 169 -15.75 -21.22 7.02
N ALA A 170 -15.29 -21.38 5.78
CA ALA A 170 -14.90 -22.69 5.25
C ALA A 170 -13.50 -23.17 5.71
N ALA A 171 -12.65 -22.27 6.21
CA ALA A 171 -11.25 -22.56 6.54
C ALA A 171 -11.03 -22.92 8.02
N PHE A 172 -11.93 -22.52 8.92
CA PHE A 172 -11.84 -22.79 10.35
C PHE A 172 -12.92 -23.78 10.76
N GLN A 173 -12.50 -24.99 11.16
CA GLN A 173 -13.38 -26.13 11.44
C GLN A 173 -14.54 -25.79 12.40
N PRO A 174 -14.34 -25.05 13.51
CA PRO A 174 -15.43 -24.66 14.40
C PRO A 174 -16.57 -23.90 13.71
N HIS A 175 -16.28 -23.13 12.66
CA HIS A 175 -17.28 -22.35 11.93
C HIS A 175 -18.13 -23.19 10.95
N CYS A 176 -17.71 -24.40 10.60
CA CYS A 176 -18.31 -25.19 9.51
C CYS A 176 -18.56 -26.67 9.86
N GLN A 177 -18.72 -27.02 11.14
CA GLN A 177 -19.10 -28.37 11.55
C GLN A 177 -20.44 -28.78 10.91
N ASN A 178 -20.45 -29.97 10.30
CA ASN A 178 -21.53 -30.49 9.44
C ASN A 178 -21.90 -29.55 8.27
N VAL A 179 -20.92 -28.80 7.76
CA VAL A 179 -21.01 -28.02 6.52
C VAL A 179 -19.85 -28.40 5.59
N PHE A 180 -18.60 -28.12 6.01
CA PHE A 180 -17.36 -28.52 5.33
C PHE A 180 -16.45 -29.35 6.26
N SER A 181 -17.05 -29.88 7.32
CA SER A 181 -16.40 -30.68 8.35
C SER A 181 -17.38 -31.70 8.91
N PHE A 182 -16.87 -32.79 9.49
CA PHE A 182 -17.64 -33.81 10.16
C PHE A 182 -16.90 -34.29 11.42
N HIS A 183 -17.62 -34.52 12.52
CA HIS A 183 -17.06 -35.14 13.73
C HIS A 183 -17.57 -36.58 13.83
N ASP A 184 -16.64 -37.53 13.77
CA ASP A 184 -16.91 -38.93 14.08
C ASP A 184 -16.56 -39.19 15.55
N PRO A 185 -17.54 -39.37 16.45
CA PRO A 185 -17.27 -39.62 17.86
C PRO A 185 -16.65 -41.01 18.13
N LEU A 186 -16.50 -41.86 17.10
CA LEU A 186 -16.10 -43.26 17.22
C LEU A 186 -17.03 -44.08 18.13
N ALA A 187 -18.23 -43.56 18.38
CA ALA A 187 -19.23 -44.23 19.20
C ALA A 187 -19.56 -45.60 18.60
N TYR A 188 -19.64 -46.61 19.47
CA TYR A 188 -19.93 -47.99 19.11
C TYR A 188 -18.88 -48.68 18.22
N LEU A 189 -17.73 -48.05 17.96
CA LEU A 189 -16.61 -48.72 17.29
C LEU A 189 -15.83 -49.57 18.32
N PRO A 190 -15.74 -50.90 18.14
CA PRO A 190 -15.01 -51.75 19.07
C PRO A 190 -13.52 -51.38 19.16
N HIS A 191 -12.94 -51.39 20.36
CA HIS A 191 -11.51 -51.04 20.60
C HIS A 191 -10.49 -51.89 19.83
N ARG A 192 -10.89 -53.00 19.21
CA ARG A 192 -10.00 -53.84 18.38
C ARG A 192 -9.58 -53.19 17.05
N PHE A 193 -10.27 -52.15 16.59
CA PHE A 193 -9.93 -51.43 15.36
C PHE A 193 -8.81 -50.44 15.64
N ASP A 194 -7.65 -50.65 15.02
CA ASP A 194 -6.40 -49.89 15.26
C ASP A 194 -6.06 -48.92 14.13
N ARG A 195 -6.75 -49.00 12.98
CA ARG A 195 -6.58 -48.08 11.84
C ARG A 195 -7.91 -47.65 11.24
N LEU A 196 -8.02 -46.38 10.90
CA LEU A 196 -9.16 -45.80 10.19
C LEU A 196 -8.74 -45.19 8.86
N GLY A 197 -9.63 -45.26 7.88
CA GLY A 197 -9.61 -44.48 6.65
C GLY A 197 -10.92 -43.71 6.52
N TYR A 198 -10.86 -42.53 5.92
CA TYR A 198 -12.05 -41.73 5.62
C TYR A 198 -12.05 -41.29 4.17
N GLN A 199 -13.22 -41.33 3.57
CA GLN A 199 -13.50 -40.84 2.23
C GLN A 199 -14.65 -39.83 2.30
N VAL A 200 -14.47 -38.69 1.65
CA VAL A 200 -15.54 -37.70 1.43
C VAL A 200 -15.84 -37.58 -0.06
N VAL A 201 -17.13 -37.55 -0.40
CA VAL A 201 -17.63 -37.38 -1.77
C VAL A 201 -18.67 -36.26 -1.75
N GLY A 202 -18.37 -35.12 -2.37
CA GLY A 202 -19.22 -33.94 -2.39
C GLY A 202 -19.86 -33.69 -3.75
N TRP A 203 -21.05 -33.09 -3.76
CA TRP A 203 -21.74 -32.67 -4.97
C TRP A 203 -22.68 -31.49 -4.72
N HIS A 204 -23.11 -30.86 -5.81
CA HIS A 204 -24.19 -29.87 -5.79
C HIS A 204 -25.55 -30.57 -5.90
N ALA A 205 -26.46 -30.29 -4.97
CA ALA A 205 -27.82 -30.85 -4.99
C ALA A 205 -28.57 -30.40 -6.24
N SER A 206 -28.51 -29.11 -6.56
CA SER A 206 -29.06 -28.53 -7.80
C SER A 206 -28.01 -28.52 -8.91
N ALA A 207 -28.39 -28.96 -10.11
CA ALA A 207 -27.52 -28.91 -11.28
C ALA A 207 -27.20 -27.47 -11.73
N SER A 208 -28.02 -26.47 -11.37
CA SER A 208 -27.76 -25.06 -11.71
C SER A 208 -26.56 -24.46 -10.98
N ASP A 209 -26.21 -25.02 -9.83
CA ASP A 209 -25.16 -24.50 -8.95
C ASP A 209 -23.79 -25.12 -9.28
N ASP A 210 -23.77 -26.18 -10.09
CA ASP A 210 -22.56 -26.83 -10.54
C ASP A 210 -21.78 -25.90 -11.50
N PRO A 211 -20.48 -25.64 -11.28
CA PRO A 211 -19.71 -24.77 -12.15
C PRO A 211 -19.64 -25.25 -13.61
N LEU A 212 -19.82 -26.55 -13.88
CA LEU A 212 -19.85 -27.09 -15.24
C LEU A 212 -21.20 -26.92 -15.95
N ALA A 213 -22.22 -26.39 -15.26
CA ALA A 213 -23.47 -25.99 -15.89
C ALA A 213 -23.27 -24.85 -16.90
N ASP A 214 -22.28 -23.97 -16.68
CA ASP A 214 -21.86 -22.95 -17.64
C ASP A 214 -21.02 -23.57 -18.78
N PRO A 215 -21.47 -23.48 -20.05
CA PRO A 215 -20.67 -23.92 -21.20
C PRO A 215 -19.28 -23.29 -21.26
N ARG A 216 -19.12 -22.03 -20.85
CA ARG A 216 -17.82 -21.33 -20.89
C ARG A 216 -16.83 -21.95 -19.92
N ALA A 217 -17.29 -22.31 -18.72
CA ALA A 217 -16.47 -22.99 -17.73
C ALA A 217 -16.02 -24.38 -18.23
N ARG A 218 -16.85 -25.10 -19.00
CA ARG A 218 -16.46 -26.37 -19.61
C ARG A 218 -15.41 -26.20 -20.70
N GLU A 219 -15.59 -25.23 -21.60
CA GLU A 219 -14.69 -24.99 -22.74
C GLU A 219 -13.33 -24.42 -22.29
N ALA A 220 -13.33 -23.59 -21.25
CA ALA A 220 -12.14 -22.92 -20.71
C ALA A 220 -11.87 -23.33 -19.25
N LEU A 221 -11.85 -24.65 -18.99
CA LEU A 221 -11.78 -25.24 -17.64
C LEU A 221 -10.61 -24.72 -16.80
N GLU A 222 -9.40 -24.71 -17.36
CA GLU A 222 -8.19 -24.26 -16.66
C GLU A 222 -8.20 -22.73 -16.46
N ALA A 223 -8.58 -21.96 -17.48
CA ALA A 223 -8.61 -20.50 -17.38
C ALA A 223 -9.71 -19.99 -16.42
N THR A 224 -10.84 -20.70 -16.34
CA THR A 224 -12.01 -20.28 -15.55
C THR A 224 -11.94 -20.81 -14.11
N LEU A 225 -11.58 -22.09 -13.94
CA LEU A 225 -11.63 -22.80 -12.65
C LEU A 225 -10.24 -23.20 -12.13
N GLY A 226 -9.17 -23.06 -12.92
CA GLY A 226 -7.85 -23.59 -12.55
C GLY A 226 -7.80 -25.11 -12.53
N TRP A 227 -8.72 -25.79 -13.23
CA TRP A 227 -8.79 -27.26 -13.25
C TRP A 227 -8.24 -27.82 -14.57
N GLN A 228 -7.35 -28.81 -14.48
CA GLN A 228 -6.78 -29.51 -15.63
C GLN A 228 -7.38 -30.92 -15.76
N ALA A 229 -7.80 -31.31 -16.95
CA ALA A 229 -8.32 -32.64 -17.25
C ALA A 229 -7.89 -33.10 -18.65
N ASP A 230 -7.86 -34.42 -18.89
CA ASP A 230 -7.49 -35.02 -20.19
C ASP A 230 -8.62 -34.92 -21.23
N GLY A 231 -9.14 -33.70 -21.45
CA GLY A 231 -10.22 -33.40 -22.40
C GLY A 231 -11.28 -32.44 -21.86
N THR A 232 -12.06 -31.86 -22.77
CA THR A 232 -13.18 -30.97 -22.42
C THR A 232 -14.35 -31.77 -21.83
N PRO A 233 -14.90 -31.38 -20.66
CA PRO A 233 -16.07 -32.03 -20.08
C PRO A 233 -17.29 -31.97 -21.02
N PRO A 234 -17.93 -33.11 -21.36
CA PRO A 234 -19.12 -33.10 -22.22
C PRO A 234 -20.32 -32.41 -21.54
N PRO A 235 -21.32 -31.95 -22.31
CA PRO A 235 -22.56 -31.41 -21.75
C PRO A 235 -23.25 -32.44 -20.83
N GLY A 236 -23.69 -32.01 -19.65
CA GLY A 236 -24.30 -32.89 -18.65
C GLY A 236 -23.31 -33.59 -17.71
N THR A 237 -21.99 -33.35 -17.84
CA THR A 237 -21.02 -33.76 -16.82
C THR A 237 -21.26 -33.04 -15.51
N ARG A 238 -21.30 -33.81 -14.42
CA ARG A 238 -21.38 -33.30 -13.05
C ARG A 238 -19.99 -33.18 -12.43
N THR A 239 -19.81 -32.19 -11.58
CA THR A 239 -18.63 -32.07 -10.72
C THR A 239 -18.81 -32.89 -9.46
N VAL A 240 -17.84 -33.77 -9.17
CA VAL A 240 -17.81 -34.59 -7.95
C VAL A 240 -16.52 -34.32 -7.19
N TYR A 241 -16.65 -33.80 -5.98
CA TYR A 241 -15.52 -33.47 -5.12
C TYR A 241 -15.10 -34.69 -4.31
N THR A 242 -13.83 -35.06 -4.30
CA THR A 242 -13.38 -36.31 -3.65
C THR A 242 -12.13 -36.09 -2.81
N GLY A 243 -12.17 -36.50 -1.55
CA GLY A 243 -11.05 -36.37 -0.61
C GLY A 243 -10.89 -37.62 0.25
N ARG A 244 -9.65 -38.00 0.52
CA ARG A 244 -9.33 -39.21 1.31
C ARG A 244 -8.22 -38.99 2.30
N VAL A 245 -8.27 -39.75 3.39
CA VAL A 245 -7.20 -39.89 4.38
C VAL A 245 -7.20 -41.33 4.87
N HIS A 246 -6.03 -41.92 5.09
CA HIS A 246 -5.91 -43.33 5.50
C HIS A 246 -4.89 -43.51 6.62
N SER A 247 -4.92 -44.69 7.23
CA SER A 247 -3.99 -45.07 8.30
C SER A 247 -4.10 -44.20 9.57
N VAL A 248 -5.23 -43.52 9.75
CA VAL A 248 -5.55 -42.69 10.92
C VAL A 248 -5.55 -43.57 12.18
N LEU A 249 -4.92 -43.11 13.25
CA LEU A 249 -4.84 -43.82 14.52
C LEU A 249 -5.96 -43.37 15.47
N PRO A 250 -6.98 -44.20 15.76
CA PRO A 250 -8.04 -43.83 16.71
C PRO A 250 -7.50 -43.63 18.14
N HIS A 251 -6.42 -44.33 18.50
CA HIS A 251 -5.75 -44.23 19.80
C HIS A 251 -4.37 -43.55 19.65
N TYR A 252 -4.36 -42.35 19.06
CA TYR A 252 -3.13 -41.58 18.81
C TYR A 252 -2.43 -41.15 20.12
N ASP A 253 -1.11 -41.37 20.19
CA ASP A 253 -0.26 -40.85 21.27
C ASP A 253 0.48 -39.59 20.80
N PRO A 254 0.20 -38.40 21.36
CA PRO A 254 0.84 -37.17 20.94
C PRO A 254 2.25 -37.00 21.55
N SER A 255 2.76 -37.91 22.38
CA SER A 255 4.06 -37.75 23.07
C SER A 255 5.26 -37.55 22.12
N GLY A 256 5.22 -38.16 20.93
CA GLY A 256 6.26 -38.03 19.90
C GLY A 256 6.08 -36.85 18.92
N GLU A 257 4.96 -36.11 19.00
CA GLU A 257 4.70 -35.00 18.08
C GLU A 257 5.55 -33.78 18.42
N GLN A 258 6.42 -33.39 17.47
CA GLN A 258 7.22 -32.16 17.53
C GLN A 258 6.37 -30.97 17.11
N ARG A 259 6.23 -29.98 18.00
CA ARG A 259 5.55 -28.72 17.67
C ARG A 259 6.52 -27.77 16.96
N PRO A 260 6.04 -27.00 15.97
CA PRO A 260 6.84 -25.98 15.32
C PRO A 260 7.33 -24.94 16.31
N ASP A 261 8.41 -24.26 15.95
CA ASP A 261 9.07 -23.31 16.80
C ASP A 261 9.48 -22.04 16.04
N PRO A 262 8.52 -21.16 15.71
CA PRO A 262 8.76 -20.08 14.77
C PRO A 262 9.60 -18.95 15.37
N THR A 263 10.50 -18.40 14.56
CA THR A 263 11.12 -17.09 14.80
C THR A 263 10.14 -15.99 14.39
N VAL A 264 9.95 -15.00 15.27
CA VAL A 264 9.05 -13.86 15.04
C VAL A 264 9.88 -12.64 14.66
N ALA A 265 9.50 -11.93 13.59
CA ALA A 265 10.03 -10.62 13.27
C ALA A 265 8.95 -9.57 13.12
N VAL A 266 9.27 -8.33 13.51
CA VAL A 266 8.36 -7.18 13.48
C VAL A 266 9.00 -5.97 12.81
N ALA A 267 8.25 -5.33 11.92
CA ALA A 267 8.63 -4.11 11.22
C ALA A 267 7.40 -3.29 10.78
N ASP A 268 7.59 -2.12 10.17
CA ASP A 268 6.49 -1.33 9.58
C ASP A 268 5.85 -2.02 8.36
N SER A 269 6.55 -2.97 7.71
CA SER A 269 6.04 -3.74 6.57
C SER A 269 6.52 -5.20 6.61
N ALA A 270 5.79 -6.12 5.97
CA ALA A 270 6.17 -7.54 5.93
C ALA A 270 7.50 -7.76 5.20
N ARG A 271 7.82 -6.88 4.25
CA ARG A 271 9.10 -6.89 3.51
C ARG A 271 10.26 -6.56 4.45
N SER A 272 10.17 -5.44 5.15
CA SER A 272 11.18 -5.03 6.14
C SER A 272 11.34 -6.04 7.29
N ALA A 273 10.25 -6.69 7.72
CA ALA A 273 10.31 -7.74 8.74
C ALA A 273 11.06 -8.99 8.23
N PHE A 274 10.89 -9.35 6.95
CA PHE A 274 11.65 -10.44 6.33
C PHE A 274 13.13 -10.09 6.15
N THR A 275 13.45 -8.85 5.77
CA THR A 275 14.83 -8.36 5.75
C THR A 275 15.45 -8.40 7.15
N ALA A 276 14.70 -8.05 8.20
CA ALA A 276 15.17 -8.15 9.58
C ALA A 276 15.51 -9.59 9.99
N LEU A 277 14.69 -10.60 9.61
CA LEU A 277 15.04 -12.02 9.80
C LEU A 277 16.33 -12.41 9.10
N THR A 278 16.56 -11.87 7.90
CA THR A 278 17.78 -12.15 7.14
C THR A 278 18.99 -11.48 7.76
N ALA A 279 18.84 -10.25 8.26
CA ALA A 279 19.89 -9.52 8.95
C ALA A 279 20.30 -10.21 10.27
N ASP A 280 19.33 -10.72 11.02
CA ASP A 280 19.58 -11.51 12.23
C ASP A 280 20.39 -12.78 11.92
N LYS A 281 20.02 -13.51 10.87
CA LYS A 281 20.83 -14.65 10.40
C LYS A 281 22.22 -14.25 9.93
N ALA A 282 22.33 -13.16 9.16
CA ALA A 282 23.60 -12.64 8.66
C ALA A 282 24.55 -12.17 9.77
N ALA A 283 24.03 -11.75 10.93
CA ALA A 283 24.83 -11.44 12.10
C ALA A 283 25.55 -12.69 12.66
N THR A 284 24.99 -13.89 12.45
CA THR A 284 25.57 -15.17 12.87
C THR A 284 26.38 -15.87 11.78
N ASP A 285 26.14 -15.55 10.51
CA ASP A 285 26.80 -16.14 9.33
C ASP A 285 27.38 -15.05 8.41
N PRO A 286 28.70 -14.82 8.43
CA PRO A 286 29.36 -13.83 7.58
C PRO A 286 29.21 -14.07 6.07
N SER A 287 28.83 -15.29 5.63
CA SER A 287 28.57 -15.54 4.20
C SER A 287 27.30 -14.84 3.69
N LEU A 288 26.43 -14.39 4.60
CA LEU A 288 25.14 -13.76 4.30
C LEU A 288 25.14 -12.23 4.45
N THR A 289 26.29 -11.58 4.66
CA THR A 289 26.36 -10.14 4.96
C THR A 289 25.68 -9.25 3.90
N LEU A 290 25.72 -9.62 2.62
CA LEU A 290 25.07 -8.87 1.54
C LEU A 290 23.58 -9.22 1.36
N ALA A 291 23.10 -10.32 1.95
CA ALA A 291 21.75 -10.82 1.70
C ALA A 291 20.65 -9.82 2.08
N PRO A 292 20.69 -9.11 3.24
CA PRO A 292 19.65 -8.14 3.58
C PRO A 292 19.49 -7.03 2.53
N ALA A 293 20.61 -6.44 2.08
CA ALA A 293 20.59 -5.38 1.08
C ALA A 293 20.06 -5.87 -0.28
N LEU A 294 20.46 -7.08 -0.70
CA LEU A 294 19.98 -7.69 -1.93
C LEU A 294 18.48 -8.01 -1.88
N PHE A 295 17.96 -8.49 -0.74
CA PHE A 295 16.52 -8.71 -0.59
C PHE A 295 15.73 -7.40 -0.59
N ASP A 296 16.19 -6.36 0.08
CA ASP A 296 15.53 -5.05 0.03
C ASP A 296 15.48 -4.50 -1.41
N GLN A 297 16.58 -4.61 -2.16
CA GLN A 297 16.63 -4.19 -3.56
C GLN A 297 15.73 -5.03 -4.48
N LEU A 298 15.75 -6.36 -4.32
CA LEU A 298 14.91 -7.28 -5.06
C LEU A 298 13.42 -7.02 -4.79
N GLN A 299 13.03 -6.94 -3.51
CA GLN A 299 11.65 -6.69 -3.11
C GLN A 299 11.17 -5.32 -3.58
N SER A 300 12.08 -4.34 -3.72
CA SER A 300 11.81 -2.97 -4.17
C SER A 300 11.89 -2.77 -5.68
N ASN A 301 12.19 -3.82 -6.44
CA ASN A 301 12.46 -3.76 -7.87
C ASN A 301 13.55 -2.74 -8.25
N THR A 302 14.57 -2.56 -7.41
CA THR A 302 15.68 -1.61 -7.62
C THR A 302 17.02 -2.28 -7.93
N LEU A 303 17.04 -3.61 -8.08
CA LEU A 303 18.27 -4.38 -8.30
C LEU A 303 19.02 -3.96 -9.57
N THR A 304 18.32 -3.67 -10.68
CA THR A 304 18.91 -3.19 -11.95
C THR A 304 19.48 -1.77 -11.84
N ARG A 305 19.15 -1.05 -10.78
CA ARG A 305 19.65 0.30 -10.48
C ARG A 305 20.66 0.28 -9.34
N ALA A 306 21.20 -0.88 -8.97
CA ALA A 306 22.15 -0.99 -7.86
C ALA A 306 23.36 -0.04 -7.99
N ASP A 307 23.83 0.20 -9.23
CA ASP A 307 24.95 1.08 -9.54
C ASP A 307 24.56 2.57 -9.68
N ASP A 308 23.27 2.91 -9.63
CA ASP A 308 22.79 4.30 -9.67
C ASP A 308 23.13 4.97 -8.31
N PRO A 309 23.87 6.11 -8.30
CA PRO A 309 24.33 6.75 -7.07
C PRO A 309 23.18 7.14 -6.12
N ASP A 310 22.00 7.45 -6.66
CA ASP A 310 20.82 7.83 -5.86
C ASP A 310 19.96 6.61 -5.44
N ASN A 311 20.34 5.39 -5.82
CA ASN A 311 19.53 4.20 -5.55
C ASN A 311 19.36 3.93 -4.06
N ALA A 312 20.36 4.23 -3.23
CA ALA A 312 20.25 4.08 -1.78
C ALA A 312 19.11 4.96 -1.21
N HIS A 313 19.05 6.23 -1.61
CA HIS A 313 17.98 7.15 -1.20
C HIS A 313 16.61 6.71 -1.74
N ARG A 314 16.57 6.29 -3.01
CA ARG A 314 15.35 5.74 -3.62
C ARG A 314 14.85 4.49 -2.88
N LEU A 315 15.76 3.61 -2.49
CA LEU A 315 15.43 2.41 -1.72
C LEU A 315 14.86 2.78 -0.34
N THR A 316 15.49 3.72 0.37
CA THR A 316 14.96 4.26 1.64
C THR A 316 13.56 4.83 1.48
N ASP A 317 13.31 5.63 0.44
CA ASP A 317 11.98 6.19 0.14
C ASP A 317 10.93 5.08 -0.11
N ILE A 318 11.28 4.03 -0.87
CA ILE A 318 10.40 2.88 -1.14
C ILE A 318 10.10 2.10 0.14
N LEU A 319 11.12 1.82 0.97
CA LEU A 319 10.95 1.10 2.22
C LEU A 319 10.10 1.88 3.23
N LEU A 320 10.29 3.21 3.30
CA LEU A 320 9.43 4.09 4.09
C LEU A 320 7.98 4.03 3.58
N ALA A 321 7.79 4.19 2.26
CA ALA A 321 6.47 4.17 1.63
C ALA A 321 5.73 2.83 1.82
N ALA A 322 6.45 1.71 1.92
CA ALA A 322 5.86 0.39 2.18
C ALA A 322 5.16 0.27 3.55
N GLY A 323 5.45 1.17 4.51
CA GLY A 323 4.74 1.29 5.78
C GLY A 323 3.43 2.09 5.70
N PHE A 324 3.03 2.56 4.51
CA PHE A 324 1.83 3.36 4.29
C PHE A 324 0.90 2.73 3.26
N GLY A 325 -0.40 2.87 3.49
CA GLY A 325 -1.44 2.64 2.48
C GLY A 325 -1.93 3.96 1.89
N GLU A 326 -2.51 3.89 0.70
CA GLU A 326 -3.16 5.06 0.09
C GLU A 326 -4.48 5.40 0.79
N GLY A 327 -4.72 6.70 0.97
CA GLY A 327 -5.96 7.29 1.48
C GLY A 327 -6.94 7.58 0.34
N THR A 328 -7.78 8.60 0.52
CA THR A 328 -8.78 8.96 -0.48
C THR A 328 -8.12 9.47 -1.75
N ALA A 329 -8.46 8.86 -2.90
CA ALA A 329 -8.02 9.33 -4.20
C ALA A 329 -8.64 10.70 -4.51
N SER A 330 -7.83 11.60 -5.08
CA SER A 330 -8.30 12.86 -5.65
C SER A 330 -7.91 12.93 -7.11
N TYR A 331 -8.43 13.91 -7.83
CA TYR A 331 -8.12 14.11 -9.23
C TYR A 331 -7.77 15.56 -9.51
N ALA A 332 -6.92 15.75 -10.51
CA ALA A 332 -6.67 17.01 -11.19
C ALA A 332 -6.92 16.81 -12.69
N TRP A 333 -7.21 17.90 -13.38
CA TRP A 333 -7.43 17.95 -14.81
C TRP A 333 -6.31 18.75 -15.46
N HIS A 334 -5.88 18.30 -16.64
CA HIS A 334 -4.90 18.99 -17.46
C HIS A 334 -5.42 19.17 -18.88
N ALA A 335 -5.27 20.38 -19.41
CA ALA A 335 -5.48 20.66 -20.82
C ALA A 335 -4.26 20.19 -21.62
N VAL A 336 -4.48 19.29 -22.56
CA VAL A 336 -3.44 18.70 -23.41
C VAL A 336 -3.60 19.26 -24.82
N PRO A 337 -2.52 19.79 -25.43
CA PRO A 337 -2.56 20.25 -26.81
C PRO A 337 -2.74 19.08 -27.79
N PRO A 338 -3.16 19.34 -29.04
CA PRO A 338 -3.26 18.31 -30.08
C PRO A 338 -1.90 17.65 -30.33
N GLY A 339 -1.81 16.32 -30.14
CA GLY A 339 -0.55 15.56 -30.21
C GLY A 339 0.09 15.39 -31.60
N THR A 340 -0.38 16.13 -32.62
CA THR A 340 0.10 16.05 -34.01
C THR A 340 0.54 17.39 -34.59
N ALA A 341 0.64 18.45 -33.78
CA ALA A 341 1.02 19.77 -34.29
C ALA A 341 2.55 19.87 -34.43
N GLU A 342 3.04 19.99 -35.67
CA GLU A 342 4.41 20.42 -35.97
C GLU A 342 4.63 21.90 -35.61
N GLU A 343 3.55 22.67 -35.41
CA GLU A 343 3.57 24.08 -35.00
C GLU A 343 3.21 24.24 -33.51
N ALA A 344 3.93 25.14 -32.83
CA ALA A 344 3.64 25.53 -31.45
C ALA A 344 2.23 26.16 -31.33
N ALA A 345 1.50 25.82 -30.26
CA ALA A 345 0.16 26.37 -30.02
C ALA A 345 0.18 27.90 -29.91
N SER A 346 -0.89 28.56 -30.36
CA SER A 346 -0.98 30.02 -30.25
C SER A 346 -1.02 30.44 -28.77
N PRO A 347 -0.32 31.53 -28.36
CA PRO A 347 -0.37 32.00 -26.97
C PRO A 347 -1.78 32.32 -26.45
N GLU A 348 -2.73 32.59 -27.35
CA GLU A 348 -4.13 32.85 -27.01
C GLU A 348 -4.91 31.57 -26.72
N ASP A 349 -4.74 30.53 -27.55
CA ASP A 349 -5.35 29.23 -27.32
C ASP A 349 -4.84 28.60 -26.01
N GLU A 350 -3.54 28.72 -25.74
CA GLU A 350 -2.99 28.24 -24.48
C GLU A 350 -3.59 28.98 -23.27
N ARG A 351 -3.72 30.32 -23.32
CA ARG A 351 -4.36 31.09 -22.24
C ARG A 351 -5.78 30.61 -21.99
N ARG A 352 -6.54 30.37 -23.07
CA ARG A 352 -7.92 29.91 -22.98
C ARG A 352 -8.02 28.49 -22.43
N ALA A 353 -7.16 27.58 -22.88
CA ALA A 353 -7.07 26.23 -22.34
C ALA A 353 -6.73 26.23 -20.84
N ARG A 354 -5.79 27.09 -20.41
CA ARG A 354 -5.44 27.28 -18.99
C ARG A 354 -6.62 27.77 -18.16
N SER A 355 -7.45 28.67 -18.69
CA SER A 355 -8.68 29.14 -18.02
C SER A 355 -9.68 28.01 -17.74
N VAL A 356 -9.90 27.14 -18.72
CA VAL A 356 -10.79 26.00 -18.56
C VAL A 356 -10.23 24.99 -17.55
N GLU A 357 -8.93 24.72 -17.60
CA GLU A 357 -8.23 23.85 -16.63
C GLU A 357 -8.34 24.37 -15.20
N ALA A 358 -8.02 25.65 -14.98
CA ALA A 358 -8.09 26.34 -13.70
C ALA A 358 -9.49 26.25 -13.06
N ALA A 359 -10.52 26.63 -13.81
CA ALA A 359 -11.91 26.61 -13.34
C ALA A 359 -12.36 25.18 -12.98
N LEU A 360 -12.00 24.20 -13.80
CA LEU A 360 -12.34 22.80 -13.57
C LEU A 360 -11.63 22.23 -12.32
N ASN A 361 -10.35 22.54 -12.13
CA ASN A 361 -9.60 22.13 -10.94
C ASN A 361 -10.13 22.78 -9.66
N ALA A 362 -10.53 24.06 -9.71
CA ALA A 362 -11.17 24.72 -8.58
C ALA A 362 -12.49 24.03 -8.18
N ALA A 363 -13.33 23.67 -9.15
CA ALA A 363 -14.55 22.91 -8.91
C ALA A 363 -14.27 21.51 -8.36
N GLN A 364 -13.26 20.82 -8.90
CA GLN A 364 -12.84 19.49 -8.43
C GLN A 364 -12.36 19.54 -6.98
N HIS A 365 -11.55 20.54 -6.61
CA HIS A 365 -11.10 20.74 -5.23
C HIS A 365 -12.25 21.04 -4.25
N ALA A 366 -13.25 21.82 -4.68
CA ALA A 366 -14.42 22.10 -3.86
C ALA A 366 -15.24 20.82 -3.60
N TYR A 367 -15.46 20.00 -4.64
CA TYR A 367 -16.10 18.69 -4.51
C TYR A 367 -15.32 17.75 -3.59
N ASP A 368 -14.02 17.60 -3.81
CA ASP A 368 -13.17 16.71 -3.01
C ASP A 368 -13.18 17.10 -1.52
N ARG A 369 -13.20 18.41 -1.21
CA ARG A 369 -13.33 18.91 0.17
C ARG A 369 -14.69 18.54 0.78
N ALA A 370 -15.78 18.79 0.05
CA ALA A 370 -17.13 18.49 0.51
C ALA A 370 -17.33 16.98 0.78
N GLU A 371 -16.80 16.12 -0.08
CA GLU A 371 -16.85 14.65 0.11
C GLU A 371 -16.08 14.22 1.37
N ARG A 372 -14.90 14.79 1.62
CA ARG A 372 -14.12 14.48 2.83
C ARG A 372 -14.83 14.93 4.11
N GLU A 373 -15.43 16.13 4.10
CA GLU A 373 -16.25 16.63 5.21
C GLU A 373 -17.48 15.73 5.46
N LEU A 374 -18.16 15.34 4.38
CA LEU A 374 -19.30 14.41 4.43
C LEU A 374 -18.88 13.05 5.02
N ALA A 375 -17.74 12.50 4.61
CA ALA A 375 -17.23 11.24 5.15
C ALA A 375 -17.02 11.31 6.67
N GLY A 376 -16.52 12.44 7.18
CA GLY A 376 -16.41 12.69 8.63
C GLY A 376 -17.77 12.71 9.34
N LEU A 377 -18.76 13.41 8.77
CA LEU A 377 -20.11 13.45 9.33
C LEU A 377 -20.80 12.08 9.30
N ARG A 378 -20.61 11.29 8.23
CA ARG A 378 -21.13 9.92 8.11
C ARG A 378 -20.58 8.99 9.20
N ARG A 379 -19.26 9.05 9.47
CA ARG A 379 -18.64 8.29 10.57
C ARG A 379 -19.26 8.63 11.92
N ARG A 380 -19.49 9.92 12.18
CA ARG A 380 -20.15 10.37 13.43
C ARG A 380 -21.60 9.89 13.51
N LEU A 381 -22.34 9.96 12.40
CA LEU A 381 -23.73 9.48 12.34
C LEU A 381 -23.81 7.98 12.59
N TYR A 382 -22.92 7.20 11.98
CA TYR A 382 -22.78 5.77 12.26
C TYR A 382 -22.47 5.51 13.73
N GLY A 383 -21.51 6.24 14.31
CA GLY A 383 -21.18 6.14 15.73
C GLY A 383 -22.37 6.44 16.64
N MET A 384 -23.14 7.47 16.34
CA MET A 384 -24.36 7.80 17.07
C MET A 384 -25.40 6.68 16.99
N TRP A 385 -25.64 6.12 15.79
CA TRP A 385 -26.55 4.99 15.58
C TRP A 385 -26.09 3.74 16.35
N ARG A 386 -24.78 3.49 16.33
CA ARG A 386 -24.16 2.39 17.04
C ARG A 386 -24.41 2.48 18.54
N LEU A 387 -24.08 3.62 19.14
CA LEU A 387 -24.22 3.86 20.58
C LEU A 387 -25.70 3.86 21.02
N GLN A 388 -26.61 4.33 20.17
CA GLN A 388 -28.05 4.35 20.45
C GLN A 388 -28.64 2.96 20.71
N GLY A 389 -28.13 1.92 20.06
CA GLY A 389 -28.63 0.54 20.23
C GLY A 389 -27.94 -0.26 21.33
N LEU A 390 -26.96 0.32 22.03
CA LEU A 390 -26.32 -0.36 23.16
C LEU A 390 -27.31 -0.52 24.33
N PRO A 391 -27.28 -1.65 25.04
CA PRO A 391 -28.24 -1.93 26.14
C PRO A 391 -27.99 -1.10 27.40
N VAL A 392 -26.79 -0.54 27.55
CA VAL A 392 -26.38 0.24 28.72
C VAL A 392 -25.79 1.56 28.24
N LEU A 393 -26.34 2.66 28.75
CA LEU A 393 -25.87 4.02 28.53
C LEU A 393 -25.39 4.64 29.86
N PRO A 394 -24.55 5.68 29.82
CA PRO A 394 -24.21 6.48 31.00
C PRO A 394 -25.46 6.99 31.73
N ARG A 395 -25.35 7.17 33.06
CA ARG A 395 -26.44 7.78 33.84
C ARG A 395 -26.74 9.19 33.33
N GLY A 396 -28.02 9.48 33.08
CA GLY A 396 -28.49 10.76 32.53
C GLY A 396 -28.57 10.81 31.00
N TYR A 397 -28.08 9.79 30.31
CA TYR A 397 -28.24 9.66 28.85
C TYR A 397 -29.54 8.92 28.56
N HIS A 398 -30.30 9.43 27.59
CA HIS A 398 -31.59 8.85 27.21
C HIS A 398 -31.58 8.45 25.74
N HIS A 399 -32.05 7.24 25.43
CA HIS A 399 -32.18 6.76 24.04
C HIS A 399 -32.98 7.73 23.16
N GLN A 400 -33.97 8.43 23.72
CA GLN A 400 -34.76 9.42 22.99
C GLN A 400 -33.91 10.59 22.45
N GLN A 401 -32.90 11.05 23.21
CA GLN A 401 -32.00 12.12 22.75
C GLN A 401 -31.13 11.64 21.60
N LEU A 402 -30.60 10.42 21.67
CA LEU A 402 -29.84 9.81 20.59
C LEU A 402 -30.72 9.61 19.34
N THR A 403 -31.96 9.14 19.49
CA THR A 403 -32.91 9.00 18.38
C THR A 403 -33.23 10.33 17.72
N GLN A 404 -33.27 11.43 18.48
CA GLN A 404 -33.49 12.77 17.94
C GLN A 404 -32.32 13.25 17.06
N GLU A 405 -31.08 12.88 17.39
CA GLU A 405 -29.90 13.18 16.55
C GLU A 405 -29.86 12.37 15.25
N LEU A 406 -30.49 11.20 15.25
CA LEU A 406 -30.61 10.29 14.10
C LEU A 406 -31.78 10.62 13.16
N ASP A 407 -32.63 11.60 13.52
CA ASP A 407 -33.79 12.00 12.72
C ASP A 407 -33.39 13.02 11.64
N PRO A 408 -33.42 12.66 10.34
CA PRO A 408 -33.09 13.60 9.27
C PRO A 408 -34.13 14.74 9.14
N GLY A 409 -35.36 14.57 9.63
CA GLY A 409 -36.40 15.59 9.59
C GLY A 409 -36.21 16.72 10.62
N ARG A 410 -35.39 16.51 11.65
CA ARG A 410 -35.17 17.49 12.72
C ARG A 410 -34.07 18.48 12.35
N GLU A 411 -34.40 19.76 12.36
CA GLU A 411 -33.42 20.83 12.15
C GLU A 411 -32.30 20.79 13.20
N GLY A 412 -31.05 20.89 12.73
CA GLY A 412 -29.84 20.85 13.57
C GLY A 412 -29.37 19.46 13.98
N SER A 413 -30.13 18.39 13.74
CA SER A 413 -29.70 17.02 14.04
C SER A 413 -28.47 16.62 13.22
N LEU A 414 -27.67 15.68 13.74
CA LEU A 414 -26.55 15.12 12.99
C LEU A 414 -26.99 14.49 11.65
N ALA A 415 -28.12 13.78 11.62
CA ALA A 415 -28.67 13.21 10.38
C ALA A 415 -29.05 14.29 9.36
N ALA A 416 -29.67 15.41 9.79
CA ALA A 416 -29.99 16.52 8.91
C ALA A 416 -28.74 17.20 8.34
N ARG A 417 -27.66 17.31 9.13
CA ARG A 417 -26.36 17.82 8.67
C ARG A 417 -25.71 16.90 7.63
N VAL A 418 -25.76 15.58 7.82
CA VAL A 418 -25.28 14.61 6.82
C VAL A 418 -26.07 14.73 5.52
N ARG A 419 -27.41 14.86 5.60
CA ARG A 419 -28.25 15.08 4.42
C ARG A 419 -27.86 16.35 3.67
N ALA A 420 -27.70 17.47 4.36
CA ALA A 420 -27.28 18.74 3.75
C ALA A 420 -25.88 18.66 3.13
N GLY A 421 -24.92 17.99 3.79
CA GLY A 421 -23.58 17.75 3.26
C GLY A 421 -23.60 16.91 1.98
N ARG A 422 -24.43 15.87 1.94
CA ARG A 422 -24.64 15.03 0.76
C ARG A 422 -25.24 15.83 -0.40
N GLU A 423 -26.30 16.60 -0.17
CA GLU A 423 -26.91 17.46 -1.19
C GLU A 423 -25.91 18.51 -1.73
N ALA A 424 -25.01 19.02 -0.87
CA ALA A 424 -23.94 19.92 -1.30
C ALA A 424 -22.91 19.20 -2.19
N ALA A 425 -22.47 18.00 -1.80
CA ALA A 425 -21.53 17.21 -2.59
C ALA A 425 -22.13 16.78 -3.95
N GLU A 426 -23.40 16.34 -3.98
CA GLU A 426 -24.10 16.00 -5.23
C GLU A 426 -24.23 17.20 -6.18
N ARG A 427 -24.52 18.39 -5.65
CA ARG A 427 -24.52 19.63 -6.46
C ARG A 427 -23.15 19.93 -7.05
N LEU A 428 -22.08 19.83 -6.25
CA LEU A 428 -20.71 20.04 -6.73
C LEU A 428 -20.29 18.97 -7.76
N ARG A 429 -20.69 17.71 -7.54
CA ARG A 429 -20.44 16.58 -8.46
C ARG A 429 -21.06 16.80 -9.83
N SER A 430 -22.23 17.44 -9.89
CA SER A 430 -22.95 17.72 -11.14
C SER A 430 -22.25 18.75 -12.03
N ALA A 431 -21.37 19.58 -11.46
CA ALA A 431 -20.57 20.55 -12.20
C ALA A 431 -19.31 19.95 -12.85
N LEU A 432 -18.99 18.68 -12.54
CA LEU A 432 -17.77 18.01 -13.00
C LEU A 432 -18.07 16.98 -14.10
N PRO A 433 -17.18 16.81 -15.09
CA PRO A 433 -17.26 15.72 -16.04
C PRO A 433 -17.23 14.36 -15.33
N GLY A 434 -18.11 13.44 -15.72
CA GLY A 434 -18.23 12.13 -15.09
C GLY A 434 -18.87 11.07 -15.96
N GLY A 435 -18.78 9.82 -15.54
CA GLY A 435 -19.45 8.69 -16.17
C GLY A 435 -19.03 7.37 -15.52
N ASP A 436 -19.93 6.39 -15.52
CA ASP A 436 -19.69 5.07 -14.93
C ASP A 436 -18.84 4.18 -15.83
N THR A 437 -18.73 4.55 -17.11
CA THR A 437 -17.87 3.88 -18.10
C THR A 437 -16.86 4.86 -18.71
N PRO A 438 -15.69 4.37 -19.20
CA PRO A 438 -14.72 5.22 -19.90
C PRO A 438 -15.32 5.97 -21.09
N ALA A 439 -16.28 5.38 -21.80
CA ALA A 439 -16.97 6.01 -22.93
C ALA A 439 -17.88 7.17 -22.49
N GLN A 440 -18.66 6.97 -21.42
CA GLN A 440 -19.49 8.03 -20.84
C GLN A 440 -18.63 9.18 -20.31
N LEU A 441 -17.54 8.87 -19.60
CA LEU A 441 -16.60 9.89 -19.11
C LEU A 441 -15.99 10.67 -20.29
N THR A 442 -15.55 9.98 -21.34
CA THR A 442 -14.99 10.62 -22.53
C THR A 442 -15.99 11.56 -23.20
N GLU A 443 -17.25 11.14 -23.32
CA GLU A 443 -18.30 11.98 -23.90
C GLU A 443 -18.64 13.18 -23.00
N SER A 444 -18.75 12.99 -21.69
CA SER A 444 -18.96 14.06 -20.72
C SER A 444 -17.83 15.09 -20.77
N VAL A 445 -16.57 14.64 -20.88
CA VAL A 445 -15.40 15.51 -21.03
C VAL A 445 -15.47 16.33 -22.32
N ARG A 446 -15.86 15.72 -23.45
CA ARG A 446 -16.05 16.44 -24.72
C ARG A 446 -17.15 17.49 -24.64
N GLN A 447 -18.26 17.17 -23.98
CA GLN A 447 -19.36 18.12 -23.78
C GLN A 447 -18.93 19.29 -22.90
N TYR A 448 -18.23 19.00 -21.80
CA TYR A 448 -17.68 20.02 -20.92
C TYR A 448 -16.71 20.94 -21.67
N ALA A 449 -15.78 20.38 -22.44
CA ALA A 449 -14.81 21.13 -23.25
C ALA A 449 -15.51 22.07 -24.25
N ARG A 450 -16.57 21.61 -24.92
CA ARG A 450 -17.36 22.44 -25.84
C ARG A 450 -18.12 23.56 -25.11
N ALA A 451 -18.75 23.24 -23.97
CA ALA A 451 -19.54 24.20 -23.20
C ALA A 451 -18.69 25.33 -22.59
N HIS A 452 -17.44 25.02 -22.21
CA HIS A 452 -16.51 25.98 -21.59
C HIS A 452 -15.52 26.59 -22.59
N GLY A 453 -15.66 26.26 -23.88
CA GLY A 453 -14.90 26.89 -24.96
C GLY A 453 -13.41 26.51 -24.98
N LEU A 454 -13.08 25.24 -24.77
CA LEU A 454 -11.72 24.73 -24.99
C LEU A 454 -11.33 24.87 -26.48
N PRO A 455 -10.09 25.28 -26.82
CA PRO A 455 -9.68 25.42 -28.22
C PRO A 455 -9.79 24.14 -29.05
N ALA A 456 -9.95 24.27 -30.36
CA ALA A 456 -10.11 23.13 -31.26
C ALA A 456 -8.86 22.22 -31.23
N GLY A 457 -9.05 20.90 -31.13
CA GLY A 457 -7.96 19.92 -31.07
C GLY A 457 -7.36 19.70 -29.68
N TRP A 458 -7.68 20.55 -28.69
CA TRP A 458 -7.26 20.33 -27.30
C TRP A 458 -8.14 19.30 -26.60
N GLY A 459 -7.54 18.55 -25.67
CA GLY A 459 -8.23 17.58 -24.82
C GLY A 459 -8.09 17.90 -23.34
N LEU A 460 -8.99 17.37 -22.52
CA LEU A 460 -8.84 17.39 -21.06
C LEU A 460 -8.50 15.98 -20.59
N LYS A 461 -7.41 15.85 -19.82
CA LYS A 461 -6.96 14.59 -19.24
C LYS A 461 -7.06 14.67 -17.72
N ARG A 462 -7.71 13.67 -17.13
CA ARG A 462 -7.75 13.50 -15.67
C ARG A 462 -6.46 12.81 -15.22
N VAL A 463 -5.82 13.34 -14.18
CA VAL A 463 -4.57 12.85 -13.58
C VAL A 463 -4.77 12.75 -12.07
N ALA A 464 -4.16 11.74 -11.44
CA ALA A 464 -4.16 11.62 -9.99
C ALA A 464 -3.00 12.45 -9.42
N PRO A 465 -3.25 13.41 -8.51
CA PRO A 465 -2.19 14.08 -7.77
C PRO A 465 -1.58 13.11 -6.74
N ALA A 466 -0.54 13.56 -6.02
CA ALA A 466 0.04 12.79 -4.93
C ALA A 466 -1.05 12.33 -3.94
N PRO A 467 -1.11 11.03 -3.60
CA PRO A 467 -2.15 10.49 -2.75
C PRO A 467 -1.98 10.93 -1.30
N PHE A 468 -3.07 10.85 -0.52
CA PHE A 468 -2.95 10.85 0.92
C PHE A 468 -2.33 9.52 1.37
N HIS A 469 -1.48 9.55 2.38
CA HIS A 469 -0.83 8.37 2.93
C HIS A 469 -1.29 8.13 4.36
N ARG A 470 -1.63 6.88 4.66
CA ARG A 470 -2.08 6.42 5.98
C ARG A 470 -1.11 5.37 6.51
N ALA A 471 -0.59 5.57 7.71
CA ALA A 471 0.27 4.56 8.33
C ALA A 471 -0.48 3.23 8.51
N LEU A 472 0.20 2.14 8.16
CA LEU A 472 -0.27 0.78 8.36
C LEU A 472 0.08 0.30 9.78
N ASP A 473 -0.61 -0.75 10.22
CA ASP A 473 -0.23 -1.44 11.46
C ASP A 473 1.07 -2.23 11.26
N PRO A 474 1.91 -2.36 12.30
CA PRO A 474 3.16 -3.12 12.21
C PRO A 474 2.92 -4.54 11.68
N ALA A 475 3.79 -4.98 10.76
CA ALA A 475 3.75 -6.32 10.22
C ALA A 475 4.49 -7.31 11.12
N VAL A 476 3.98 -8.54 11.17
CA VAL A 476 4.60 -9.68 11.87
C VAL A 476 4.90 -10.77 10.84
N VAL A 477 6.16 -11.21 10.77
CA VAL A 477 6.59 -12.33 9.93
C VAL A 477 7.05 -13.47 10.83
N LEU A 478 6.63 -14.69 10.50
CA LEU A 478 6.94 -15.92 11.21
C LEU A 478 7.71 -16.83 10.28
N GLN A 479 8.89 -17.29 10.70
CA GLN A 479 9.66 -18.29 9.97
C GLN A 479 9.73 -19.59 10.78
N GLY A 480 9.34 -20.72 10.19
CA GLY A 480 9.31 -22.01 10.89
C GLY A 480 8.02 -22.29 11.65
N ALA A 481 6.88 -21.78 11.18
CA ALA A 481 5.57 -21.95 11.82
C ALA A 481 4.94 -23.34 11.59
N GLY A 482 5.60 -24.19 10.80
CA GLY A 482 5.18 -25.54 10.47
C GLY A 482 4.11 -25.59 9.38
N THR A 483 4.06 -24.61 8.47
CA THR A 483 3.16 -24.74 7.31
C THR A 483 3.73 -25.76 6.34
N LEU A 484 3.02 -26.87 6.16
CA LEU A 484 3.19 -27.68 4.96
C LEU A 484 2.87 -26.77 3.76
N PRO A 485 3.75 -26.64 2.75
CA PRO A 485 3.42 -25.87 1.56
C PRO A 485 2.16 -26.48 0.95
N VAL A 486 1.07 -25.71 0.99
CA VAL A 486 -0.16 -26.10 0.29
C VAL A 486 0.22 -26.08 -1.19
N SER A 487 0.32 -27.26 -1.82
CA SER A 487 0.51 -27.34 -3.28
C SER A 487 -0.48 -26.40 -3.94
N ASP A 488 0.00 -25.57 -4.84
CA ASP A 488 -0.83 -24.54 -5.44
C ASP A 488 -2.02 -25.19 -6.15
N ASP A 489 -3.24 -24.90 -5.70
CA ASP A 489 -4.46 -25.29 -6.40
C ASP A 489 -4.68 -24.41 -7.64
N ALA A 490 -3.73 -23.52 -8.00
CA ALA A 490 -3.76 -22.74 -9.24
C ALA A 490 -3.97 -23.61 -10.48
N THR A 491 -3.37 -24.80 -10.51
CA THR A 491 -3.65 -25.84 -11.50
C THR A 491 -3.94 -27.17 -10.81
N LEU A 492 -5.22 -27.40 -10.54
CA LEU A 492 -5.71 -28.62 -9.89
C LEU A 492 -5.95 -29.72 -10.93
N ARG A 493 -5.17 -30.81 -10.86
CA ARG A 493 -5.35 -31.96 -11.75
C ARG A 493 -6.59 -32.77 -11.38
N CYS A 494 -7.60 -32.69 -12.23
CA CYS A 494 -8.86 -33.42 -12.17
C CYS A 494 -8.82 -34.65 -13.11
N ARG A 495 -9.77 -35.57 -12.94
CA ARG A 495 -9.88 -36.77 -13.79
C ARG A 495 -11.33 -37.16 -14.00
N PHE A 496 -11.62 -37.84 -15.11
CA PHE A 496 -12.96 -38.37 -15.36
C PHE A 496 -13.19 -39.67 -14.59
N GLY A 497 -14.48 -39.99 -14.34
CA GLY A 497 -14.89 -41.18 -13.59
C GLY A 497 -14.46 -42.52 -14.20
N ASP A 498 -14.11 -42.57 -15.48
CA ASP A 498 -13.54 -43.75 -16.16
C ASP A 498 -12.08 -44.03 -15.79
N ARG A 499 -11.38 -43.08 -15.15
CA ARG A 499 -10.00 -43.20 -14.67
C ARG A 499 -9.88 -43.57 -13.18
N ILE A 500 -10.99 -43.90 -12.52
CA ILE A 500 -11.00 -44.40 -11.14
C ILE A 500 -10.14 -45.66 -11.04
N VAL A 501 -9.38 -45.80 -9.95
CA VAL A 501 -8.55 -46.98 -9.71
C VAL A 501 -9.44 -48.19 -9.43
N THR A 502 -9.36 -49.20 -10.28
CA THR A 502 -10.19 -50.42 -10.20
C THR A 502 -9.43 -51.65 -9.72
N SER A 503 -8.10 -51.62 -9.82
CA SER A 503 -7.24 -52.71 -9.36
C SER A 503 -5.86 -52.23 -8.94
N VAL A 504 -5.25 -52.92 -7.97
CA VAL A 504 -3.87 -52.71 -7.51
C VAL A 504 -3.12 -54.04 -7.52
N GLN A 505 -1.84 -54.01 -7.86
CA GLN A 505 -0.98 -55.19 -7.77
C GLN A 505 -0.48 -55.37 -6.33
N LEU A 506 -0.56 -56.59 -5.83
CA LEU A 506 -0.15 -56.92 -4.47
C LEU A 506 1.38 -56.84 -4.33
N PRO A 507 1.92 -56.12 -3.33
CA PRO A 507 3.36 -55.98 -3.12
C PRO A 507 4.08 -57.34 -3.10
N GLY A 508 5.11 -57.50 -3.93
CA GLY A 508 5.90 -58.73 -4.02
C GLY A 508 5.24 -59.91 -4.74
N THR A 509 4.13 -59.70 -5.45
CA THR A 509 3.47 -60.75 -6.26
C THR A 509 2.98 -60.20 -7.61
N ASP A 510 2.71 -61.08 -8.57
CA ASP A 510 2.02 -60.73 -9.83
C ASP A 510 0.48 -60.76 -9.70
N ALA A 511 -0.04 -60.98 -8.49
CA ALA A 511 -1.47 -61.05 -8.26
C ALA A 511 -2.10 -59.65 -8.27
N VAL A 512 -3.12 -59.47 -9.11
CA VAL A 512 -3.93 -58.25 -9.19
C VAL A 512 -5.13 -58.39 -8.26
N PHE A 513 -5.31 -57.42 -7.36
CA PHE A 513 -6.44 -57.35 -6.46
C PHE A 513 -7.48 -56.35 -6.98
N THR A 514 -8.76 -56.76 -6.99
CA THR A 514 -9.89 -55.93 -7.42
C THR A 514 -10.94 -55.82 -6.31
N ALA A 515 -11.63 -54.68 -6.25
CA ALA A 515 -12.67 -54.42 -5.24
C ALA A 515 -14.09 -54.76 -5.73
N GLU A 516 -14.23 -55.59 -6.76
CA GLU A 516 -15.53 -55.99 -7.32
C GLU A 516 -16.19 -57.17 -6.58
N ARG A 517 -15.56 -57.65 -5.51
CA ARG A 517 -16.06 -58.74 -4.69
C ARG A 517 -17.34 -58.34 -3.93
N PRO A 518 -18.47 -59.05 -4.11
CA PRO A 518 -19.75 -58.66 -3.53
C PRO A 518 -19.78 -58.73 -2.00
N ASP A 519 -18.85 -59.45 -1.38
CA ASP A 519 -18.75 -59.61 0.08
C ASP A 519 -17.94 -58.50 0.77
N LEU A 520 -17.29 -57.60 0.03
CA LEU A 520 -16.55 -56.48 0.61
C LEU A 520 -17.50 -55.45 1.22
N ALA A 521 -17.19 -54.93 2.42
CA ALA A 521 -18.07 -53.97 3.11
C ALA A 521 -18.21 -52.61 2.39
N CYS A 522 -17.32 -52.28 1.43
CA CYS A 522 -17.50 -51.13 0.55
C CYS A 522 -18.61 -51.35 -0.51
N ASN A 523 -18.93 -52.62 -0.81
CA ASN A 523 -20.00 -53.04 -1.72
C ASN A 523 -21.32 -53.36 -1.00
N THR A 524 -21.27 -53.82 0.25
CA THR A 524 -22.46 -54.14 1.05
C THR A 524 -22.95 -53.01 1.95
N LEU A 525 -22.18 -51.91 2.07
CA LEU A 525 -22.57 -50.71 2.80
C LEU A 525 -23.89 -50.16 2.25
N ASP A 526 -24.91 -50.13 3.11
CA ASP A 526 -26.22 -49.57 2.82
C ASP A 526 -26.13 -48.04 2.77
N LEU A 527 -26.42 -47.46 1.60
CA LEU A 527 -26.52 -46.02 1.38
C LEU A 527 -27.98 -45.54 1.23
N GLY A 528 -28.95 -46.41 1.52
CA GLY A 528 -30.38 -46.10 1.54
C GLY A 528 -31.12 -46.34 0.23
N ALA A 529 -32.45 -46.39 0.28
CA ALA A 529 -33.33 -46.75 -0.85
C ALA A 529 -33.32 -45.77 -2.04
N GLY A 530 -32.71 -44.58 -1.90
CA GLY A 530 -32.58 -43.54 -2.92
C GLY A 530 -31.18 -43.36 -3.48
N GLU A 531 -30.24 -44.26 -3.15
CA GLU A 531 -28.80 -44.18 -3.46
C GLU A 531 -28.49 -43.74 -4.91
N HIS A 532 -29.30 -44.16 -5.88
CA HIS A 532 -28.97 -43.96 -7.30
C HIS A 532 -29.43 -42.64 -7.93
N SER A 533 -30.43 -41.93 -7.39
CA SER A 533 -30.95 -40.72 -8.09
C SER A 533 -30.38 -39.40 -7.57
N ALA A 534 -29.98 -39.33 -6.29
CA ALA A 534 -29.48 -38.10 -5.68
C ALA A 534 -27.95 -38.07 -5.56
N MET A 535 -27.30 -39.22 -5.31
CA MET A 535 -25.84 -39.32 -5.23
C MET A 535 -25.20 -39.38 -6.63
N PRO A 536 -23.91 -39.03 -6.79
CA PRO A 536 -23.21 -39.19 -8.05
C PRO A 536 -23.04 -40.66 -8.45
N ASP A 537 -23.09 -40.95 -9.76
CA ASP A 537 -22.85 -42.30 -10.30
C ASP A 537 -21.46 -42.85 -9.93
N SER A 538 -20.50 -41.95 -9.67
CA SER A 538 -19.14 -42.29 -9.24
C SER A 538 -19.01 -42.68 -7.77
N ALA A 539 -20.02 -42.45 -6.91
CA ALA A 539 -19.91 -42.61 -5.46
C ALA A 539 -19.43 -44.02 -5.06
N ARG A 540 -20.11 -45.08 -5.52
CA ARG A 540 -19.74 -46.46 -5.17
C ARG A 540 -18.37 -46.87 -5.72
N ALA A 541 -17.99 -46.37 -6.91
CA ALA A 541 -16.69 -46.61 -7.49
C ALA A 541 -15.56 -45.93 -6.69
N LEU A 542 -15.79 -44.72 -6.18
CA LEU A 542 -14.87 -44.01 -5.30
C LEU A 542 -14.66 -44.74 -3.96
N LEU A 543 -15.70 -45.35 -3.38
CA LEU A 543 -15.56 -46.18 -2.17
C LEU A 543 -14.69 -47.42 -2.41
N ARG A 544 -14.83 -48.05 -3.57
CA ARG A 544 -13.97 -49.17 -3.99
C ARG A 544 -12.52 -48.74 -4.16
N GLU A 545 -12.31 -47.61 -4.83
CA GLU A 545 -10.98 -47.02 -4.98
C GLU A 545 -10.34 -46.68 -3.64
N ALA A 546 -11.09 -46.06 -2.73
CA ALA A 546 -10.60 -45.71 -1.40
C ALA A 546 -10.07 -46.96 -0.67
N PHE A 547 -10.84 -48.06 -0.74
CA PHE A 547 -10.46 -49.36 -0.21
C PHE A 547 -9.22 -49.97 -0.88
N LEU A 548 -9.08 -49.86 -2.21
CA LEU A 548 -7.92 -50.39 -2.95
C LEU A 548 -6.63 -49.64 -2.67
N LEU A 549 -6.75 -48.33 -2.47
CA LEU A 549 -5.61 -47.44 -2.26
C LEU A 549 -5.25 -47.31 -0.77
N ASP A 550 -5.99 -47.89 0.18
CA ASP A 550 -5.63 -47.87 1.60
C ASP A 550 -4.59 -48.97 1.90
N PRO A 551 -3.34 -48.62 2.27
CA PRO A 551 -2.31 -49.61 2.61
C PRO A 551 -2.64 -50.45 3.86
N SER A 552 -3.61 -50.01 4.67
CA SER A 552 -4.10 -50.68 5.87
C SER A 552 -5.17 -51.75 5.56
N GLY A 553 -5.65 -51.80 4.31
CA GLY A 553 -6.61 -52.80 3.84
C GLY A 553 -6.00 -54.21 3.83
N ALA A 554 -6.43 -55.06 4.76
CA ALA A 554 -5.85 -56.37 5.01
C ALA A 554 -5.93 -57.40 3.86
N ALA A 555 -6.61 -57.10 2.75
CA ALA A 555 -6.59 -57.95 1.57
C ALA A 555 -5.27 -57.87 0.78
N ALA A 556 -4.36 -56.95 1.13
CA ALA A 556 -3.13 -56.72 0.40
C ALA A 556 -1.86 -57.40 0.96
N ARG A 557 -1.93 -58.14 2.08
CA ARG A 557 -0.74 -58.80 2.67
C ARG A 557 -0.96 -60.30 2.88
N PRO A 558 -0.19 -61.17 2.21
CA PRO A 558 0.05 -62.53 2.72
C PRO A 558 0.62 -62.44 4.13
N ALA A 559 0.17 -63.32 5.03
CA ALA A 559 0.72 -63.40 6.39
C ALA A 559 2.25 -63.61 6.33
N GLY A 560 3.02 -62.61 6.79
CA GLY A 560 4.49 -62.70 6.90
C GLY A 560 5.33 -61.83 5.95
N SER A 561 4.74 -61.02 5.06
CA SER A 561 5.55 -60.12 4.20
C SER A 561 6.11 -58.92 4.98
N PRO A 562 7.37 -58.49 4.72
CA PRO A 562 7.99 -57.32 5.35
C PRO A 562 7.22 -56.02 5.03
N ALA A 563 7.40 -54.98 5.87
CA ALA A 563 6.83 -53.65 5.64
C ALA A 563 7.33 -53.07 4.30
N ASP A 564 6.42 -52.46 3.55
CA ASP A 564 6.60 -52.04 2.17
C ASP A 564 7.71 -50.97 2.02
N THR A 565 8.46 -51.06 0.92
CA THR A 565 9.70 -50.33 0.63
C THR A 565 9.48 -48.96 -0.05
N GLY A 566 8.28 -48.39 0.06
CA GLY A 566 7.97 -47.06 -0.50
C GLY A 566 7.91 -47.00 -2.04
N ALA A 567 7.88 -48.14 -2.74
CA ALA A 567 7.71 -48.19 -4.19
C ALA A 567 6.22 -48.06 -4.58
N ALA A 568 5.92 -47.30 -5.63
CA ALA A 568 4.56 -47.17 -6.14
C ALA A 568 4.03 -48.52 -6.65
N THR A 569 2.98 -49.04 -6.02
CA THR A 569 2.30 -50.26 -6.49
C THR A 569 1.67 -50.02 -7.87
N PRO A 570 1.93 -50.90 -8.86
CA PRO A 570 1.27 -50.86 -10.15
C PRO A 570 -0.25 -50.92 -9.98
N ARG A 571 -0.99 -50.10 -10.73
CA ARG A 571 -2.44 -49.93 -10.60
C ARG A 571 -3.10 -49.70 -11.95
N THR A 572 -4.36 -50.11 -12.09
CA THR A 572 -5.20 -49.78 -13.25
C THR A 572 -6.03 -48.56 -12.91
N GLY A 573 -5.82 -47.45 -13.63
CA GLY A 573 -6.43 -46.14 -13.36
C GLY A 573 -5.40 -45.11 -12.87
N THR A 574 -5.88 -43.92 -12.53
CA THR A 574 -5.04 -42.79 -12.11
C THR A 574 -5.37 -42.43 -10.67
N ALA A 575 -4.40 -42.51 -9.75
CA ALA A 575 -4.62 -42.14 -8.35
C ALA A 575 -4.98 -40.64 -8.19
N PRO A 576 -5.76 -40.27 -7.17
CA PRO A 576 -6.11 -38.88 -6.91
C PRO A 576 -4.87 -38.05 -6.57
N ALA A 577 -4.95 -36.73 -6.79
CA ALA A 577 -3.85 -35.81 -6.50
C ALA A 577 -3.51 -35.69 -5.00
N PHE A 578 -4.49 -35.91 -4.11
CA PHE A 578 -4.35 -35.78 -2.66
C PHE A 578 -4.69 -37.06 -1.91
N GLY A 579 -4.13 -37.18 -0.69
CA GLY A 579 -4.47 -38.24 0.27
C GLY A 579 -3.84 -39.61 -0.01
N ASN A 580 -2.70 -39.63 -0.71
CA ASN A 580 -1.91 -40.86 -0.93
C ASN A 580 -0.86 -41.09 0.18
N ASP A 581 -0.54 -40.05 0.95
CA ASP A 581 0.42 -40.11 2.04
C ASP A 581 -0.24 -40.63 3.33
N PRO A 582 0.50 -41.36 4.18
CA PRO A 582 -0.02 -41.79 5.47
C PRO A 582 -0.43 -40.60 6.33
N TRP A 583 -1.48 -40.78 7.12
CA TRP A 583 -1.97 -39.75 8.01
C TRP A 583 -0.94 -39.35 9.09
N GLU A 584 -0.84 -38.03 9.29
CA GLU A 584 -0.19 -37.40 10.44
C GLU A 584 -1.19 -36.46 11.12
N GLN A 585 -1.00 -36.25 12.42
CA GLN A 585 -1.83 -35.32 13.19
C GLN A 585 -1.68 -33.90 12.60
N PRO A 586 -2.78 -33.25 12.16
CA PRO A 586 -2.68 -32.05 11.34
C PRO A 586 -2.24 -30.83 12.16
N TRP A 587 -1.43 -29.98 11.53
CA TRP A 587 -1.11 -28.63 11.97
C TRP A 587 -1.14 -27.69 10.76
N HIS A 588 -2.03 -26.70 10.79
CA HIS A 588 -2.19 -25.73 9.71
C HIS A 588 -2.54 -24.35 10.28
N PRO A 589 -1.52 -23.56 10.67
CA PRO A 589 -1.70 -22.22 11.21
C PRO A 589 -2.63 -21.37 10.34
N LEU A 590 -3.66 -20.79 10.94
CA LEU A 590 -4.66 -19.97 10.26
C LEU A 590 -4.76 -18.57 10.87
N HIS A 591 -4.74 -18.48 12.19
CA HIS A 591 -4.90 -17.23 12.91
C HIS A 591 -3.64 -16.86 13.70
N LEU A 592 -3.32 -15.57 13.71
CA LEU A 592 -2.38 -14.95 14.64
C LEU A 592 -3.16 -14.12 15.66
N LEU A 593 -3.02 -14.49 16.92
CA LEU A 593 -3.51 -13.71 18.05
C LEU A 593 -2.35 -12.98 18.69
N TRP A 594 -2.61 -11.74 19.08
CA TRP A 594 -1.64 -10.91 19.74
C TRP A 594 -2.29 -10.13 20.88
N GLU A 595 -1.52 -9.94 21.94
CA GLU A 595 -1.80 -9.08 23.07
C GLU A 595 -0.54 -8.27 23.35
N VAL A 596 -0.67 -6.94 23.34
CA VAL A 596 0.44 -6.02 23.55
C VAL A 596 0.14 -5.08 24.70
N GLU A 597 1.16 -4.79 25.48
CA GLU A 597 1.16 -3.69 26.44
C GLU A 597 1.84 -2.49 25.77
N TYR A 598 1.06 -1.45 25.50
CA TYR A 598 1.46 -0.23 24.80
C TYR A 598 1.65 0.90 25.81
N HIS A 599 2.77 1.60 25.69
CA HIS A 599 3.20 2.72 26.50
C HIS A 599 3.32 3.96 25.60
N PRO A 600 2.31 4.86 25.59
CA PRO A 600 2.33 6.04 24.75
C PRO A 600 3.50 6.97 25.07
N LEU A 601 4.08 7.59 24.04
CA LEU A 601 5.13 8.61 24.18
C LEU A 601 4.65 9.95 23.59
N PRO A 602 4.46 10.99 24.43
CA PRO A 602 4.11 12.35 24.03
C PRO A 602 4.98 12.96 22.93
N HIS A 603 4.42 13.91 22.18
CA HIS A 603 5.04 14.58 21.03
C HIS A 603 6.38 15.28 21.34
N ASP A 604 6.50 15.90 22.51
CA ASP A 604 7.62 16.73 22.92
C ASP A 604 8.92 15.95 23.23
N GLN A 605 8.83 14.63 23.29
CA GLN A 605 9.96 13.74 23.57
C GLN A 605 10.67 13.22 22.31
N TRP A 606 10.17 13.57 21.13
CA TRP A 606 10.69 13.10 19.84
C TRP A 606 11.60 14.12 19.18
N GLU A 607 12.79 13.67 18.79
CA GLU A 607 13.77 14.46 18.06
C GLU A 607 13.93 13.92 16.63
N PHE A 608 13.97 14.82 15.64
CA PHE A 608 14.17 14.46 14.23
C PHE A 608 15.62 14.76 13.83
N ASP A 609 16.34 13.74 13.39
CA ASP A 609 17.75 13.85 12.96
C ASP A 609 17.91 14.24 11.48
N GLY A 610 16.81 14.39 10.75
CA GLY A 610 16.78 14.64 9.31
C GLY A 610 16.24 13.46 8.50
N ASP A 611 16.37 12.24 9.02
CA ASP A 611 15.92 11.00 8.36
C ASP A 611 14.88 10.24 9.19
N HIS A 612 15.06 10.19 10.52
CA HIS A 612 14.27 9.40 11.44
C HIS A 612 13.90 10.19 12.71
N TYR A 613 12.88 9.71 13.41
CA TYR A 613 12.57 10.17 14.76
C TYR A 613 13.22 9.27 15.79
N THR A 614 13.88 9.87 16.77
CA THR A 614 14.46 9.20 17.92
C THR A 614 13.85 9.72 19.21
N CYS A 615 13.80 8.88 20.24
CA CYS A 615 13.34 9.26 21.58
C CYS A 615 14.46 8.97 22.59
N PRO A 616 15.37 9.92 22.84
CA PRO A 616 16.54 9.67 23.70
C PRO A 616 16.19 9.54 25.19
N GLN A 617 15.12 10.20 25.64
CA GLN A 617 14.66 10.21 27.04
C GLN A 617 13.17 9.88 27.13
N PRO A 618 12.77 8.62 26.90
CA PRO A 618 11.37 8.23 26.93
C PRO A 618 10.77 8.30 28.35
N LEU A 619 9.66 9.02 28.48
CA LEU A 619 8.80 9.17 29.66
C LEU A 619 7.38 8.76 29.25
N PRO A 620 7.05 7.45 29.36
CA PRO A 620 5.77 6.94 28.88
C PRO A 620 4.59 7.35 29.76
N GLU A 621 3.43 7.48 29.13
CA GLU A 621 2.14 7.57 29.82
C GLU A 621 1.70 6.20 30.39
N ALA A 622 0.55 6.16 31.05
CA ALA A 622 0.00 4.93 31.60
C ALA A 622 -0.20 3.85 30.51
N ALA A 623 0.30 2.66 30.81
CA ALA A 623 0.24 1.52 29.90
C ALA A 623 -1.19 1.09 29.60
N ARG A 624 -1.42 0.62 28.38
CA ARG A 624 -2.71 0.08 27.92
C ARG A 624 -2.53 -1.25 27.21
N THR A 625 -3.49 -2.13 27.38
CA THR A 625 -3.47 -3.44 26.73
C THR A 625 -4.37 -3.45 25.50
N TYR A 626 -3.81 -3.87 24.37
CA TYR A 626 -4.56 -4.08 23.13
C TYR A 626 -4.47 -5.53 22.71
N THR A 627 -5.56 -6.07 22.16
CA THR A 627 -5.62 -7.45 21.67
C THR A 627 -6.22 -7.49 20.27
N GLY A 628 -5.75 -8.41 19.44
CA GLY A 628 -6.28 -8.60 18.10
C GLY A 628 -6.16 -10.03 17.60
N ARG A 629 -6.96 -10.34 16.58
CA ARG A 629 -6.96 -11.62 15.86
C ARG A 629 -6.89 -11.32 14.37
N THR A 630 -5.92 -11.91 13.69
CA THR A 630 -5.70 -11.73 12.25
C THR A 630 -5.55 -13.06 11.54
N LEU A 631 -5.73 -13.07 10.22
CA LEU A 631 -5.45 -14.25 9.39
C LEU A 631 -3.98 -14.24 8.97
N LEU A 632 -3.36 -15.42 9.00
CA LEU A 632 -2.01 -15.62 8.50
C LEU A 632 -2.02 -15.82 6.98
N SER A 633 -1.00 -15.29 6.32
CA SER A 633 -0.84 -15.38 4.87
C SER A 633 0.55 -15.85 4.47
N ASP A 634 0.62 -16.69 3.44
CA ASP A 634 1.82 -17.15 2.76
C ASP A 634 2.11 -16.36 1.47
N HIS A 635 1.51 -15.17 1.29
CA HIS A 635 1.69 -14.36 0.07
C HIS A 635 3.12 -13.84 -0.10
N LEU A 636 3.82 -13.55 0.99
CA LEU A 636 5.17 -12.99 0.95
C LEU A 636 6.18 -13.87 0.19
N PRO A 637 6.38 -15.17 0.53
CA PRO A 637 7.28 -16.04 -0.23
C PRO A 637 6.85 -16.23 -1.69
N ARG A 638 5.54 -16.25 -2.00
CA ARG A 638 5.04 -16.35 -3.38
C ARG A 638 5.39 -15.12 -4.21
N SER A 639 5.11 -13.93 -3.67
CA SER A 639 5.44 -12.66 -4.33
C SER A 639 6.95 -12.54 -4.57
N LEU A 640 7.78 -12.98 -3.61
CA LEU A 640 9.23 -12.95 -3.75
C LEU A 640 9.71 -13.95 -4.82
N ALA A 641 9.11 -15.14 -4.89
CA ALA A 641 9.41 -16.11 -5.93
C ALA A 641 9.04 -15.59 -7.33
N ASP A 642 7.89 -14.92 -7.47
CA ASP A 642 7.48 -14.33 -8.74
C ASP A 642 8.39 -13.16 -9.15
N GLN A 643 8.82 -12.31 -8.20
CA GLN A 643 9.81 -11.28 -8.47
C GLN A 643 11.14 -11.87 -8.94
N LEU A 644 11.63 -12.94 -8.31
CA LEU A 644 12.85 -13.64 -8.76
C LEU A 644 12.73 -14.16 -10.19
N ARG A 645 11.58 -14.73 -10.56
CA ARG A 645 11.32 -15.20 -11.93
C ARG A 645 11.20 -14.04 -12.93
N GLN A 646 10.69 -12.89 -12.51
CA GLN A 646 10.63 -11.70 -13.37
C GLN A 646 12.01 -11.11 -13.69
N TYR A 647 13.02 -11.33 -12.83
CA TYR A 647 14.41 -10.93 -13.09
C TYR A 647 15.20 -11.94 -13.94
N ALA A 648 14.71 -13.19 -14.07
CA ALA A 648 15.34 -14.25 -14.86
C ALA A 648 15.47 -14.00 -16.39
N PRO A 649 14.57 -13.29 -17.10
CA PRO A 649 14.61 -13.21 -18.57
C PRO A 649 15.66 -12.24 -19.12
N GLU A 650 16.31 -11.42 -18.30
CA GLU A 650 17.35 -10.50 -18.77
C GLU A 650 18.72 -11.16 -18.96
N ASP A 651 18.96 -12.35 -18.37
CA ASP A 651 20.21 -13.12 -18.52
C ASP A 651 19.95 -14.65 -18.58
N PRO A 652 20.19 -15.31 -19.74
CA PRO A 652 19.98 -16.75 -19.91
C PRO A 652 20.80 -17.65 -18.97
N GLU A 653 21.94 -17.18 -18.44
CA GLU A 653 22.79 -17.97 -17.53
C GLU A 653 22.28 -17.93 -16.08
N LEU A 654 21.60 -16.84 -15.68
CA LEU A 654 21.03 -16.66 -14.35
C LEU A 654 19.66 -17.30 -14.19
N SER A 655 18.89 -17.44 -15.28
CA SER A 655 17.51 -17.96 -15.24
C SER A 655 17.36 -19.28 -14.46
N PRO A 656 18.18 -20.33 -14.67
CA PRO A 656 18.04 -21.58 -13.92
C PRO A 656 18.29 -21.42 -12.41
N HIS A 657 19.17 -20.50 -12.02
CA HIS A 657 19.48 -20.22 -10.62
C HIS A 657 18.36 -19.43 -9.95
N CYS A 658 17.81 -18.43 -10.65
CA CYS A 658 16.65 -17.66 -10.21
C CYS A 658 15.42 -18.56 -10.04
N ASP A 659 15.16 -19.47 -10.99
CA ASP A 659 14.06 -20.43 -10.90
C ASP A 659 14.26 -21.40 -9.72
N ALA A 660 15.46 -21.95 -9.56
CA ALA A 660 15.77 -22.83 -8.43
C ALA A 660 15.63 -22.12 -7.07
N LEU A 661 16.03 -20.84 -6.98
CA LEU A 661 15.85 -20.03 -5.78
C LEU A 661 14.38 -19.69 -5.56
N ALA A 662 13.64 -19.29 -6.58
CA ALA A 662 12.21 -19.01 -6.53
C ALA A 662 11.43 -20.22 -6.03
N ASP A 663 11.73 -21.43 -6.52
CA ASP A 663 11.11 -22.66 -6.06
C ASP A 663 11.46 -23.01 -4.61
N ARG A 664 12.67 -22.68 -4.15
CA ARG A 664 13.04 -22.81 -2.73
C ARG A 664 12.30 -21.81 -1.85
N VAL A 665 12.18 -20.56 -2.28
CA VAL A 665 11.48 -19.49 -1.56
C VAL A 665 9.98 -19.79 -1.47
N ALA A 666 9.36 -20.21 -2.58
CA ALA A 666 7.94 -20.58 -2.63
C ALA A 666 7.60 -21.77 -1.72
N ARG A 667 8.54 -22.68 -1.49
CA ARG A 667 8.41 -23.80 -0.53
C ARG A 667 8.84 -23.44 0.90
N GLY A 668 9.25 -22.20 1.15
CA GLY A 668 9.70 -21.74 2.47
C GLY A 668 8.54 -21.63 3.45
N ASP A 669 8.78 -22.05 4.70
CA ASP A 669 7.85 -21.91 5.82
C ASP A 669 7.91 -20.49 6.40
N VAL A 670 7.30 -19.55 5.66
CA VAL A 670 7.22 -18.13 6.01
C VAL A 670 5.77 -17.67 5.94
N LEU A 671 5.24 -17.26 7.08
CA LEU A 671 3.92 -16.64 7.19
C LEU A 671 4.04 -15.17 7.56
N SER A 672 3.08 -14.37 7.14
CA SER A 672 3.02 -12.95 7.43
C SER A 672 1.60 -12.55 7.83
N SER A 673 1.52 -11.55 8.70
CA SER A 673 0.29 -10.83 9.06
C SER A 673 0.67 -9.40 9.48
N SER A 674 -0.30 -8.63 9.95
CA SER A 674 -0.07 -7.38 10.68
C SER A 674 -0.75 -7.41 12.05
N LEU A 675 -0.40 -6.46 12.91
CA LEU A 675 -1.16 -6.14 14.12
C LEU A 675 -2.44 -5.38 13.77
N ALA A 676 -3.19 -5.90 12.79
CA ALA A 676 -4.33 -5.22 12.17
C ALA A 676 -5.35 -4.79 13.24
N GLY A 677 -5.73 -3.51 13.18
CA GLY A 677 -6.67 -2.89 14.10
C GLY A 677 -6.00 -2.15 15.25
N LEU A 678 -4.67 -2.26 15.44
CA LEU A 678 -3.96 -1.51 16.49
C LEU A 678 -4.15 0.00 16.33
N ARG A 679 -3.94 0.56 15.14
CA ARG A 679 -4.17 1.99 14.85
C ARG A 679 -5.60 2.40 15.18
N ASP A 680 -6.58 1.60 14.78
CA ASP A 680 -7.99 1.91 14.99
C ASP A 680 -8.31 1.90 16.50
N MET A 681 -7.79 0.93 17.26
CA MET A 681 -7.92 0.91 18.72
C MET A 681 -7.23 2.10 19.41
N LEU A 682 -6.09 2.57 18.91
CA LEU A 682 -5.41 3.76 19.45
C LEU A 682 -6.26 5.02 19.32
N ILE A 683 -7.14 5.12 18.31
CA ILE A 683 -8.07 6.25 18.15
C ILE A 683 -9.47 5.96 18.71
N GLY A 684 -9.59 4.97 19.59
CA GLY A 684 -10.85 4.58 20.24
C GLY A 684 -11.88 3.99 19.26
N GLN A 685 -11.42 3.23 18.26
CA GLN A 685 -12.29 2.47 17.36
C GLN A 685 -12.12 0.98 17.60
N ASP A 686 -13.22 0.26 17.70
CA ASP A 686 -13.28 -1.20 17.66
C ASP A 686 -13.10 -1.67 16.21
N PRO A 687 -11.98 -2.36 15.89
CA PRO A 687 -11.70 -2.89 14.56
C PRO A 687 -12.47 -4.19 14.25
N GLY A 688 -13.23 -4.73 15.21
CA GLY A 688 -14.14 -5.85 14.97
C GLY A 688 -15.09 -5.54 13.81
N GLN A 689 -15.54 -6.59 13.09
CA GLN A 689 -16.38 -6.42 11.89
C GLN A 689 -17.48 -5.40 12.14
N GLY A 690 -17.38 -4.26 11.46
CA GLY A 690 -18.28 -3.15 11.65
C GLY A 690 -19.72 -3.57 11.38
N VAL A 691 -20.62 -3.18 12.27
CA VAL A 691 -21.98 -3.69 12.29
C VAL A 691 -22.81 -2.87 11.33
N PRO A 692 -23.28 -3.43 10.20
CA PRO A 692 -24.09 -2.66 9.27
C PRO A 692 -25.37 -2.16 9.98
N PRO A 693 -25.97 -1.04 9.51
CA PRO A 693 -27.15 -0.43 10.12
C PRO A 693 -28.44 -1.26 9.91
N LEU A 694 -28.41 -2.54 10.33
CA LEU A 694 -29.47 -3.51 10.13
C LEU A 694 -30.71 -3.10 10.92
N GLY A 695 -31.86 -3.05 10.25
CA GLY A 695 -33.12 -2.62 10.86
C GLY A 695 -33.30 -1.10 10.99
N ALA A 696 -32.33 -0.29 10.57
CA ALA A 696 -32.50 1.15 10.46
C ALA A 696 -33.44 1.53 9.30
N PRO A 697 -34.11 2.69 9.35
CA PRO A 697 -34.89 3.20 8.22
C PRO A 697 -34.04 3.33 6.95
N PRO A 698 -34.57 3.05 5.73
CA PRO A 698 -33.79 3.10 4.49
C PRO A 698 -33.04 4.42 4.26
N GLU A 699 -33.67 5.56 4.56
CA GLU A 699 -33.03 6.89 4.45
C GLU A 699 -31.82 7.00 5.37
N LEU A 700 -31.89 6.48 6.61
CA LEU A 700 -30.76 6.50 7.54
C LEU A 700 -29.61 5.59 7.07
N VAL A 701 -29.94 4.41 6.51
CA VAL A 701 -28.94 3.52 5.89
C VAL A 701 -28.21 4.23 4.75
N GLU A 702 -28.95 4.94 3.90
CA GLU A 702 -28.40 5.70 2.77
C GLU A 702 -27.54 6.88 3.22
N LEU A 703 -27.93 7.57 4.30
CA LEU A 703 -27.13 8.65 4.89
C LEU A 703 -25.84 8.13 5.52
N ILE A 704 -25.88 7.01 6.25
CA ILE A 704 -24.70 6.36 6.83
C ILE A 704 -23.74 5.88 5.72
N GLY A 705 -24.27 5.31 4.63
CA GLY A 705 -23.48 4.78 3.54
C GLY A 705 -22.48 3.71 4.02
N ASP A 706 -21.25 3.74 3.50
CA ASP A 706 -20.20 2.75 3.81
C ASP A 706 -19.42 3.04 5.11
N ALA A 707 -19.89 3.97 5.95
CA ALA A 707 -19.15 4.40 7.15
C ALA A 707 -19.14 3.34 8.27
N TYR A 708 -19.91 2.26 8.16
CA TYR A 708 -20.06 1.23 9.19
C TYR A 708 -18.87 0.26 9.31
N ARG A 709 -17.68 0.59 8.78
CA ARG A 709 -16.51 -0.32 8.73
C ARG A 709 -15.82 -0.53 10.09
N THR A 710 -15.75 0.50 10.92
CA THR A 710 -15.19 0.46 12.29
C THR A 710 -16.17 1.13 13.24
N SER A 711 -16.26 0.66 14.49
CA SER A 711 -17.22 1.20 15.46
C SER A 711 -16.52 2.04 16.54
N PRO A 712 -17.09 3.16 17.00
CA PRO A 712 -16.49 3.88 18.12
C PRO A 712 -16.56 3.04 19.39
N ASP A 713 -15.45 2.97 20.11
CA ASP A 713 -15.38 2.52 21.49
C ASP A 713 -15.24 3.76 22.40
N PRO A 714 -16.33 4.18 23.07
CA PRO A 714 -16.33 5.35 23.94
C PRO A 714 -15.62 5.13 25.28
N GLY A 715 -15.07 3.93 25.50
CA GLY A 715 -14.38 3.56 26.73
C GLY A 715 -15.33 3.24 27.90
N PRO A 716 -14.78 3.13 29.12
CA PRO A 716 -15.56 2.73 30.29
C PRO A 716 -16.66 3.74 30.64
N LEU A 717 -17.73 3.24 31.26
CA LEU A 717 -18.82 4.07 31.77
C LEU A 717 -18.32 4.99 32.90
N PRO A 718 -18.89 6.20 33.06
CA PRO A 718 -18.49 7.11 34.12
C PRO A 718 -18.73 6.50 35.50
N VAL A 719 -17.75 6.64 36.38
CA VAL A 719 -17.84 6.19 37.77
C VAL A 719 -18.49 7.31 38.60
N PRO A 720 -19.53 7.01 39.42
CA PRO A 720 -20.18 8.04 40.23
C PRO A 720 -19.19 8.81 41.10
N PHE A 721 -19.24 10.14 41.04
CA PHE A 721 -18.40 11.08 41.81
C PHE A 721 -16.90 11.11 41.45
N GLU A 722 -16.44 10.33 40.47
CA GLU A 722 -15.03 10.29 40.02
C GLU A 722 -14.81 10.95 38.64
N GLY A 723 -15.88 11.38 37.98
CA GLY A 723 -15.83 12.06 36.68
C GLY A 723 -15.87 11.11 35.48
N TRP A 724 -15.44 11.60 34.33
CA TRP A 724 -15.34 10.81 33.11
C TRP A 724 -13.97 10.14 33.05
N PRO A 725 -13.90 8.80 32.94
CA PRO A 725 -12.64 8.12 32.77
C PRO A 725 -12.04 8.43 31.38
N ASP A 726 -10.72 8.26 31.28
CA ASP A 726 -9.99 8.33 30.02
C ASP A 726 -10.54 7.31 29.02
N SER A 727 -10.86 7.78 27.81
CA SER A 727 -11.55 6.99 26.79
C SER A 727 -10.65 5.95 26.12
N GLY A 728 -9.34 6.12 26.18
CA GLY A 728 -8.47 5.31 25.34
C GLY A 728 -7.91 6.05 24.11
N PHE A 729 -8.36 7.26 23.81
CA PHE A 729 -7.94 8.01 22.61
C PHE A 729 -6.46 8.43 22.69
N GLN A 730 -5.74 8.28 21.58
CA GLN A 730 -4.33 8.64 21.41
C GLN A 730 -4.18 9.67 20.29
N GLN A 731 -3.43 10.74 20.57
CA GLN A 731 -3.20 11.84 19.61
C GLN A 731 -2.38 11.39 18.40
N LEU A 732 -1.44 10.45 18.62
CA LEU A 732 -0.52 9.92 17.64
C LEU A 732 -0.32 8.42 17.86
N ARG A 733 0.06 7.70 16.81
CA ARG A 733 0.75 6.40 16.97
C ARG A 733 2.21 6.71 17.26
N ALA A 734 2.57 6.86 18.52
CA ALA A 734 3.92 7.16 18.99
C ALA A 734 4.11 6.56 20.39
N GLY A 735 5.00 5.58 20.54
CA GLY A 735 5.11 4.86 21.81
C GLY A 735 6.00 3.63 21.73
N GLN A 736 6.13 2.94 22.86
CA GLN A 736 6.81 1.66 22.95
C GLN A 736 5.81 0.57 23.32
N PHE A 737 5.98 -0.64 22.79
CA PHE A 737 5.18 -1.78 23.22
C PHE A 737 6.00 -3.04 23.35
N ARG A 738 5.47 -3.99 24.12
CA ARG A 738 5.96 -5.36 24.20
C ARG A 738 4.81 -6.33 24.01
N PHE A 739 5.09 -7.50 23.47
CA PHE A 739 4.11 -8.58 23.46
C PHE A 739 3.92 -9.12 24.88
N LEU A 740 2.67 -9.11 25.34
CA LEU A 740 2.25 -9.93 26.47
C LEU A 740 2.05 -11.36 25.98
N ARG A 741 1.34 -11.52 24.87
CA ARG A 741 1.04 -12.84 24.29
C ARG A 741 1.05 -12.80 22.77
N LEU A 742 1.60 -13.85 22.15
CA LEU A 742 1.53 -14.11 20.72
C LEU A 742 1.23 -15.59 20.51
N THR A 743 0.11 -15.91 19.87
CA THR A 743 -0.41 -17.28 19.76
C THR A 743 -0.83 -17.57 18.33
N LEU A 744 -0.38 -18.70 17.79
CA LEU A 744 -0.87 -19.24 16.52
C LEU A 744 -2.02 -20.19 16.79
N VAL A 745 -3.08 -20.11 15.99
CA VAL A 745 -4.21 -21.03 16.07
C VAL A 745 -4.45 -21.66 14.70
N ASP A 746 -4.49 -22.98 14.65
CA ASP A 746 -4.65 -23.74 13.41
C ASP A 746 -6.11 -23.83 12.94
N SER A 747 -6.34 -24.45 11.78
CA SER A 747 -7.69 -24.63 11.21
C SER A 747 -8.65 -25.43 12.10
N PHE A 748 -8.17 -26.22 13.06
CA PHE A 748 -8.99 -26.96 14.02
C PHE A 748 -9.12 -26.27 15.38
N GLY A 749 -8.43 -25.15 15.59
CA GLY A 749 -8.41 -24.44 16.86
C GLY A 749 -7.29 -24.89 17.81
N ARG A 750 -6.37 -25.77 17.41
CA ARG A 750 -5.18 -26.08 18.23
C ARG A 750 -4.33 -24.81 18.33
N SER A 751 -3.91 -24.44 19.53
CA SER A 751 -3.12 -23.23 19.75
C SER A 751 -1.67 -23.54 20.10
N LEU A 752 -0.75 -22.75 19.53
CA LEU A 752 0.68 -22.72 19.85
C LEU A 752 1.04 -21.33 20.37
N ASP A 753 1.36 -21.23 21.65
CA ASP A 753 1.83 -20.01 22.28
C ASP A 753 3.32 -19.80 21.94
N VAL A 754 3.63 -18.74 21.18
CA VAL A 754 4.98 -18.41 20.69
C VAL A 754 5.70 -17.45 21.64
N ILE A 755 5.00 -16.42 22.11
CA ILE A 755 5.49 -15.47 23.13
C ILE A 755 4.45 -15.45 24.25
N THR A 756 4.86 -15.70 25.50
CA THR A 756 3.98 -15.63 26.69
C THR A 756 4.73 -15.05 27.89
N PRO A 757 4.03 -14.42 28.86
CA PRO A 757 4.66 -13.87 30.05
C PRO A 757 5.06 -14.96 31.05
N ALA A 758 4.31 -16.07 31.07
CA ALA A 758 4.41 -17.12 32.08
C ALA A 758 5.26 -18.31 31.65
N GLY A 759 5.69 -18.37 30.39
CA GLY A 759 6.51 -19.46 29.90
C GLY A 759 5.91 -20.85 30.15
N THR A 760 5.00 -21.30 29.28
CA THR A 760 4.44 -22.65 29.39
C THR A 760 4.94 -23.53 28.25
N GLY A 761 5.84 -24.44 28.61
CA GLY A 761 6.59 -25.31 27.70
C GLY A 761 8.06 -25.30 28.14
N GLY A 762 8.73 -26.45 28.15
CA GLY A 762 10.10 -26.63 28.68
C GLY A 762 11.21 -25.81 28.00
N ALA A 763 10.88 -24.80 27.19
CA ALA A 763 11.78 -23.88 26.51
C ALA A 763 11.32 -22.42 26.67
N SER A 764 10.91 -22.03 27.89
CA SER A 764 10.42 -20.69 28.16
C SER A 764 11.30 -19.91 29.12
N GLY A 765 12.04 -19.01 28.49
CA GLY A 765 12.82 -17.93 29.06
C GLY A 765 13.60 -17.37 27.87
N LEU A 766 13.35 -16.11 27.48
CA LEU A 766 14.13 -15.33 26.49
C LEU A 766 13.71 -15.37 25.00
N ARG A 767 12.46 -15.68 24.63
CA ARG A 767 12.01 -15.43 23.24
C ARG A 767 11.67 -13.95 23.05
N HIS A 768 12.50 -13.26 22.28
CA HIS A 768 12.29 -11.90 21.84
C HIS A 768 12.05 -11.86 20.32
N PRO A 769 11.19 -10.96 19.82
CA PRO A 769 11.03 -10.78 18.39
C PRO A 769 12.29 -10.15 17.79
N VAL A 770 12.61 -10.54 16.57
CA VAL A 770 13.60 -9.82 15.75
C VAL A 770 12.96 -8.51 15.28
N VAL A 771 13.51 -7.38 15.71
CA VAL A 771 12.96 -6.05 15.40
C VAL A 771 13.82 -5.39 14.32
N ALA A 772 13.17 -4.89 13.26
CA ALA A 772 13.84 -4.08 12.24
C ALA A 772 14.45 -2.81 12.84
N ASP A 773 15.60 -2.35 12.32
CA ASP A 773 16.38 -1.28 12.92
C ASP A 773 15.58 0.02 13.17
N ALA A 774 14.68 0.39 12.24
CA ALA A 774 13.84 1.57 12.36
C ALA A 774 12.85 1.54 13.55
N LEU A 775 12.53 0.36 14.09
CA LEU A 775 11.64 0.18 15.24
C LEU A 775 12.39 -0.22 16.53
N ARG A 776 13.73 -0.27 16.51
CA ARG A 776 14.51 -0.58 17.71
C ARG A 776 14.51 0.61 18.67
N PRO A 777 14.19 0.42 19.96
CA PRO A 777 14.25 1.49 20.94
C PRO A 777 15.71 1.88 21.19
N GLN A 778 16.01 3.19 21.21
CA GLN A 778 17.32 3.67 21.66
C GLN A 778 17.48 3.50 23.17
N ARG A 779 16.37 3.64 23.92
CA ARG A 779 16.32 3.48 25.37
C ARG A 779 14.97 2.89 25.78
N VAL A 780 14.96 2.04 26.80
CA VAL A 780 13.73 1.49 27.41
C VAL A 780 13.57 2.08 28.82
N PRO A 781 12.44 2.73 29.13
CA PRO A 781 12.12 3.20 30.48
C PRO A 781 12.03 2.06 31.48
N GLU A 782 12.44 2.31 32.73
CA GLU A 782 12.28 1.35 33.83
C GLU A 782 10.80 0.97 34.05
N ALA A 783 9.86 1.87 33.74
CA ALA A 783 8.43 1.64 33.85
C ALA A 783 7.91 0.46 33.00
N LEU A 784 8.60 0.10 31.90
CA LEU A 784 8.24 -1.06 31.08
C LEU A 784 8.67 -2.39 31.73
N GLY A 785 9.63 -2.36 32.67
CA GLY A 785 10.12 -3.56 33.36
C GLY A 785 10.67 -4.65 32.42
N ALA A 786 11.10 -4.30 31.20
CA ALA A 786 11.49 -5.24 30.15
C ALA A 786 12.88 -4.93 29.59
N ALA A 787 13.58 -5.97 29.13
CA ALA A 787 14.87 -5.81 28.47
C ALA A 787 14.68 -5.24 27.04
N PRO A 788 15.65 -4.46 26.52
CA PRO A 788 15.52 -3.75 25.24
C PRO A 788 15.11 -4.64 24.05
N GLU A 789 15.58 -5.88 24.02
CA GLU A 789 15.28 -6.85 22.97
C GLU A 789 13.79 -7.25 22.90
N HIS A 790 13.01 -7.06 23.97
CA HIS A 790 11.57 -7.38 24.01
C HIS A 790 10.68 -6.18 23.66
N VAL A 791 11.26 -5.00 23.42
CA VAL A 791 10.52 -3.75 23.24
C VAL A 791 10.62 -3.30 21.79
N ILE A 792 9.47 -2.92 21.22
CA ILE A 792 9.35 -2.34 19.89
C ILE A 792 8.97 -0.86 20.07
N GLN A 793 9.68 0.05 19.40
CA GLN A 793 9.39 1.48 19.39
C GLN A 793 8.67 1.86 18.10
N LEU A 794 7.47 2.40 18.22
CA LEU A 794 6.72 2.95 17.10
C LEU A 794 7.02 4.44 16.96
N PRO A 795 7.64 4.88 15.84
CA PRO A 795 7.88 6.30 15.59
C PRO A 795 6.56 7.04 15.38
N PRO A 796 6.54 8.37 15.55
CA PRO A 796 5.32 9.16 15.37
C PRO A 796 4.70 8.95 13.99
N ARG A 797 3.41 8.59 13.98
CA ARG A 797 2.56 8.59 12.79
C ARG A 797 1.22 9.25 13.10
N LEU A 798 0.68 9.95 12.11
CA LEU A 798 -0.62 10.58 12.21
C LEU A 798 -1.74 9.52 12.30
N PRO A 799 -2.81 9.78 13.08
CA PRO A 799 -3.90 8.83 13.30
C PRO A 799 -4.79 8.58 12.07
N GLN A 800 -4.67 9.42 11.05
CA GLN A 800 -5.45 9.35 9.81
C GLN A 800 -4.56 9.59 8.59
N ALA A 801 -5.12 9.41 7.40
CA ALA A 801 -4.40 9.70 6.16
C ALA A 801 -4.10 11.20 6.06
N ALA A 802 -2.89 11.52 5.60
CA ALA A 802 -2.42 12.89 5.43
C ALA A 802 -1.49 12.99 4.22
N ARG A 803 -1.24 14.21 3.76
CA ARG A 803 -0.37 14.48 2.61
C ARG A 803 0.55 15.65 2.93
N LEU A 804 1.85 15.45 2.74
CA LEU A 804 2.81 16.52 2.66
C LEU A 804 2.82 17.02 1.23
N GLY A 805 2.67 18.33 1.03
CA GLY A 805 2.60 18.91 -0.31
C GLY A 805 3.55 20.08 -0.48
N LEU A 806 4.14 20.14 -1.67
CA LEU A 806 4.89 21.26 -2.19
C LEU A 806 4.17 21.76 -3.44
N ASP A 807 3.57 22.93 -3.36
CA ASP A 807 2.87 23.53 -4.51
C ASP A 807 3.66 24.71 -5.06
N LEU A 808 3.78 24.78 -6.38
CA LEU A 808 4.28 25.96 -7.09
C LEU A 808 3.26 27.09 -7.00
N MET A 809 3.65 28.21 -6.38
CA MET A 809 2.79 29.38 -6.17
C MET A 809 3.10 30.46 -7.18
N ASP A 810 2.10 31.23 -7.62
CA ASP A 810 2.33 32.36 -8.51
C ASP A 810 3.21 33.43 -7.85
N ALA A 811 4.28 33.83 -8.55
CA ALA A 811 5.28 34.74 -7.99
C ALA A 811 4.79 36.19 -7.85
N ALA A 812 3.73 36.58 -8.57
CA ALA A 812 3.19 37.93 -8.52
C ALA A 812 2.06 38.07 -7.48
N ARG A 813 1.17 37.07 -7.40
CA ARG A 813 -0.02 37.08 -6.54
C ARG A 813 0.23 36.39 -5.19
N GLY A 814 1.08 35.38 -5.14
CA GLY A 814 1.53 34.70 -3.93
C GLY A 814 0.47 33.87 -3.17
N THR A 815 -0.82 34.04 -3.48
CA THR A 815 -1.94 33.36 -2.82
C THR A 815 -2.43 32.11 -3.53
N ASP A 816 -2.22 32.04 -4.83
CA ASP A 816 -2.79 31.02 -5.70
C ASP A 816 -1.69 30.14 -6.29
N PRO A 817 -1.91 28.81 -6.40
CA PRO A 817 -1.01 27.94 -7.13
C PRO A 817 -0.86 28.43 -8.58
N ALA A 818 0.38 28.53 -9.06
CA ALA A 818 0.66 29.00 -10.42
C ALA A 818 0.04 28.08 -11.49
N THR A 819 -0.13 26.80 -11.14
CA THR A 819 -0.77 25.79 -11.99
C THR A 819 -2.28 26.00 -12.16
N HIS A 820 -2.92 26.78 -11.28
CA HIS A 820 -4.36 27.03 -11.30
C HIS A 820 -4.73 28.40 -11.90
N LEU A 821 -3.77 29.12 -12.50
CA LEU A 821 -3.99 30.46 -13.04
C LEU A 821 -3.64 30.52 -14.53
N ASP A 822 -4.45 31.28 -15.28
CA ASP A 822 -4.36 31.42 -16.74
C ASP A 822 -3.04 32.04 -17.22
N ASP A 823 -2.46 32.91 -16.39
CA ASP A 823 -1.20 33.63 -16.57
C ASP A 823 -0.24 33.37 -15.40
N GLY A 824 -0.48 32.30 -14.63
CA GLY A 824 0.32 31.96 -13.46
C GLY A 824 1.77 31.64 -13.83
N ASN A 825 2.73 32.18 -13.09
CA ASN A 825 4.14 31.87 -13.25
C ASN A 825 4.81 31.70 -11.89
N PRO A 826 5.35 30.50 -11.57
CA PRO A 826 6.01 30.28 -10.30
C PRO A 826 7.43 30.85 -10.23
N LEU A 827 7.99 31.25 -11.38
CA LEU A 827 9.32 31.83 -11.48
C LEU A 827 9.29 33.30 -11.04
N ALA A 828 10.07 33.61 -10.02
CA ALA A 828 10.34 34.98 -9.57
C ALA A 828 11.52 35.62 -10.32
N GLY A 829 12.37 34.81 -10.96
CA GLY A 829 13.51 35.25 -11.75
C GLY A 829 14.56 34.15 -11.85
N TRP A 830 15.72 34.49 -12.42
CA TRP A 830 16.82 33.55 -12.58
C TRP A 830 18.15 34.19 -12.20
N ILE A 831 19.08 33.35 -11.75
CA ILE A 831 20.47 33.75 -11.54
C ILE A 831 21.40 32.80 -12.30
N VAL A 832 22.46 33.35 -12.86
CA VAL A 832 23.52 32.58 -13.53
C VAL A 832 24.85 32.99 -12.91
N PRO A 833 25.46 32.15 -12.07
CA PRO A 833 26.78 32.43 -11.50
C PRO A 833 27.87 32.23 -12.56
N ASN A 834 28.71 33.25 -12.73
CA ASN A 834 29.92 33.16 -13.52
C ASN A 834 31.12 32.95 -12.59
N LEU A 835 31.59 31.71 -12.51
CA LEU A 835 32.70 31.31 -11.65
C LEU A 835 34.05 31.84 -12.15
N VAL A 836 34.16 32.28 -13.41
CA VAL A 836 35.42 32.77 -13.99
C VAL A 836 35.78 34.18 -13.47
N ASP A 837 34.79 35.06 -13.35
CA ASP A 837 35.00 36.46 -12.94
C ASP A 837 34.34 36.85 -11.61
N GLY A 838 33.73 35.87 -10.92
CA GLY A 838 33.06 36.06 -9.63
C GLY A 838 31.85 37.00 -9.72
N SER A 839 31.16 37.01 -10.86
CA SER A 839 29.95 37.80 -11.07
C SER A 839 28.69 36.93 -11.13
N LEU A 840 27.54 37.52 -10.85
CA LEU A 840 26.23 36.87 -10.87
C LEU A 840 25.30 37.65 -11.78
N THR A 841 24.87 37.03 -12.87
CA THR A 841 23.94 37.63 -13.82
C THR A 841 22.50 37.33 -13.42
N VAL A 842 21.65 38.33 -13.42
CA VAL A 842 20.25 38.25 -12.97
C VAL A 842 19.31 38.47 -14.15
N TYR A 843 18.32 37.58 -14.28
CA TYR A 843 17.31 37.61 -15.34
C TYR A 843 15.89 37.66 -14.75
N ALA A 844 14.97 38.28 -15.49
CA ALA A 844 13.54 38.27 -15.21
C ALA A 844 12.94 36.86 -15.42
N PRO A 845 11.73 36.57 -14.89
CA PRO A 845 11.07 35.27 -15.05
C PRO A 845 10.97 34.77 -16.50
N ASP A 846 10.84 35.70 -17.45
CA ASP A 846 10.77 35.42 -18.89
C ASP A 846 12.12 35.14 -19.55
N GLY A 847 13.24 35.16 -18.81
CA GLY A 847 14.59 34.98 -19.35
C GLY A 847 15.25 36.27 -19.85
N THR A 848 14.62 37.44 -19.68
CA THR A 848 15.19 38.73 -20.07
C THR A 848 16.32 39.14 -19.12
N ALA A 849 17.50 39.46 -19.65
CA ALA A 849 18.66 39.85 -18.85
C ALA A 849 18.48 41.24 -18.23
N LEU A 850 18.57 41.35 -16.89
CA LEU A 850 18.31 42.58 -16.14
C LEU A 850 19.58 43.30 -15.70
N GLY A 851 20.51 42.58 -15.08
CA GLY A 851 21.67 43.18 -14.44
C GLY A 851 22.73 42.17 -14.02
N LEU A 852 23.89 42.68 -13.61
CA LEU A 852 25.04 41.93 -13.14
C LEU A 852 25.46 42.44 -11.77
N LEU A 853 25.61 41.52 -10.81
CA LEU A 853 26.10 41.78 -9.48
C LEU A 853 27.53 41.25 -9.34
N ARG A 854 28.45 42.07 -8.81
CA ARG A 854 29.86 41.69 -8.66
C ARG A 854 30.55 42.39 -7.51
N TRP A 855 31.70 41.85 -7.12
CA TRP A 855 32.63 42.56 -6.27
C TRP A 855 33.37 43.67 -7.02
N ALA A 856 33.43 44.87 -6.42
CA ALA A 856 34.21 45.98 -6.94
C ALA A 856 34.82 46.82 -5.82
N TYR A 857 35.94 47.47 -6.12
CA TYR A 857 36.49 48.54 -5.30
C TYR A 857 35.97 49.88 -5.80
N ARG A 858 35.45 50.72 -4.90
CA ARG A 858 35.22 52.14 -5.22
C ARG A 858 36.49 52.93 -4.94
N ILE A 859 36.89 53.76 -5.90
CA ILE A 859 38.00 54.70 -5.74
C ILE A 859 37.71 55.56 -4.49
N GLY A 860 38.64 55.57 -3.53
CA GLY A 860 38.50 56.29 -2.26
C GLY A 860 37.90 55.49 -1.09
N ARG A 861 37.58 54.21 -1.27
CA ARG A 861 37.17 53.31 -0.17
C ARG A 861 38.12 52.10 -0.05
N PRO A 862 38.57 51.75 1.17
CA PRO A 862 39.50 50.62 1.37
C PRO A 862 38.81 49.25 1.29
N ALA A 863 37.52 49.18 1.62
CA ALA A 863 36.74 47.95 1.57
C ALA A 863 36.15 47.72 0.17
N ARG A 864 36.13 46.45 -0.26
CA ARG A 864 35.34 46.03 -1.43
C ARG A 864 33.85 46.22 -1.11
N GLU A 865 33.02 46.37 -2.13
CA GLU A 865 31.56 46.31 -2.01
C GLU A 865 30.93 45.56 -3.19
N ALA A 866 29.74 44.99 -2.97
CA ALA A 866 28.94 44.35 -4.01
C ALA A 866 28.19 45.43 -4.83
N VAL A 867 28.48 45.52 -6.12
CA VAL A 867 27.98 46.57 -7.02
C VAL A 867 27.06 45.99 -8.07
N TRP A 868 25.86 46.57 -8.19
CA TRP A 868 24.90 46.27 -9.26
C TRP A 868 25.15 47.08 -10.52
N THR A 869 25.15 46.41 -11.67
CA THR A 869 25.32 47.01 -13.00
C THR A 869 24.15 46.60 -13.89
N PRO A 870 23.25 47.50 -14.31
CA PRO A 870 22.15 47.17 -15.22
C PRO A 870 22.68 46.81 -16.62
N LEU A 871 22.08 45.81 -17.27
CA LEU A 871 22.50 45.33 -18.59
C LEU A 871 21.91 46.16 -19.74
N PRO A 872 22.57 46.21 -20.91
CA PRO A 872 22.10 46.99 -22.06
C PRO A 872 20.75 46.49 -22.59
N GLY A 873 19.71 47.32 -22.47
CA GLY A 873 18.35 47.01 -22.93
C GLY A 873 17.48 46.28 -21.91
N GLY A 874 18.00 46.03 -20.69
CA GLY A 874 17.20 45.51 -19.59
C GLY A 874 16.30 46.60 -19.01
N VAL A 875 14.99 46.40 -19.11
CA VAL A 875 13.99 47.20 -18.38
C VAL A 875 13.45 46.29 -17.27
N PRO A 876 13.43 46.74 -16.00
CA PRO A 876 13.75 48.09 -15.51
C PRO A 876 15.26 48.40 -15.35
N ALA A 877 15.67 49.65 -15.60
CA ALA A 877 17.07 50.07 -15.66
C ALA A 877 17.77 50.31 -14.30
N GLY A 878 17.10 50.06 -13.16
CA GLY A 878 17.62 50.33 -11.82
C GLY A 878 17.09 49.39 -10.74
N LEU A 879 17.86 49.22 -9.65
CA LEU A 879 17.54 48.27 -8.57
C LEU A 879 16.18 48.57 -7.92
N ASP A 880 15.87 49.84 -7.62
CA ASP A 880 14.57 50.23 -7.02
C ASP A 880 13.37 49.88 -7.90
N ALA A 881 13.55 49.85 -9.22
CA ALA A 881 12.47 49.53 -10.15
C ALA A 881 12.19 48.01 -10.20
N LEU A 882 13.15 47.17 -9.79
CA LEU A 882 12.90 45.73 -9.58
C LEU A 882 11.94 45.48 -8.42
N ARG A 883 11.90 46.35 -7.40
CA ARG A 883 11.02 46.17 -6.24
C ARG A 883 9.54 46.08 -6.64
N THR A 884 9.12 46.86 -7.63
CA THR A 884 7.72 46.88 -8.10
C THR A 884 7.44 45.80 -9.15
N ALA A 885 8.41 45.51 -10.03
CA ALA A 885 8.23 44.55 -11.12
C ALA A 885 8.44 43.08 -10.67
N PHE A 886 9.47 42.83 -9.86
CA PHE A 886 9.93 41.50 -9.43
C PHE A 886 10.36 41.52 -7.96
N PRO A 887 9.41 41.57 -7.00
CA PRO A 887 9.70 41.83 -5.59
C PRO A 887 10.62 40.78 -4.95
N HIS A 888 10.41 39.49 -5.25
CA HIS A 888 11.24 38.40 -4.72
C HIS A 888 12.67 38.44 -5.27
N LEU A 889 12.83 38.77 -6.55
CA LEU A 889 14.14 38.93 -7.19
C LEU A 889 14.89 40.14 -6.62
N HIS A 890 14.18 41.26 -6.40
CA HIS A 890 14.74 42.44 -5.74
C HIS A 890 15.24 42.12 -4.32
N THR A 891 14.46 41.34 -3.55
CA THR A 891 14.86 40.88 -2.21
C THR A 891 16.14 40.05 -2.25
N LEU A 892 16.28 39.12 -3.20
CA LEU A 892 17.50 38.34 -3.37
C LEU A 892 18.71 39.23 -3.70
N VAL A 893 18.57 40.15 -4.66
CA VAL A 893 19.69 41.02 -5.09
C VAL A 893 20.13 41.98 -3.97
N THR A 894 19.18 42.57 -3.24
CA THR A 894 19.49 43.45 -2.10
C THR A 894 20.06 42.68 -0.91
N TRP A 895 19.62 41.44 -0.70
CA TRP A 895 20.22 40.52 0.27
C TRP A 895 21.68 40.23 -0.08
N LEU A 896 21.98 39.88 -1.35
CA LEU A 896 23.34 39.65 -1.83
C LEU A 896 24.22 40.90 -1.73
N GLN A 897 23.67 42.09 -1.95
CA GLN A 897 24.40 43.36 -1.80
C GLN A 897 24.81 43.68 -0.37
N GLY A 898 24.15 43.08 0.65
CA GLY A 898 24.34 43.47 2.04
C GLY A 898 23.69 44.81 2.39
N THR A 899 22.62 45.20 1.69
CA THR A 899 21.92 46.47 1.99
C THR A 899 21.41 46.44 3.44
N GLY A 900 21.86 47.41 4.25
CA GLY A 900 21.48 47.52 5.67
C GLY A 900 22.36 46.72 6.65
N THR A 901 23.46 46.11 6.20
CA THR A 901 24.41 45.37 7.06
C THR A 901 25.86 45.77 6.80
N ASP A 902 26.77 45.48 7.74
CA ASP A 902 28.20 45.81 7.64
C ASP A 902 28.98 44.89 6.68
N SER A 903 28.44 43.70 6.35
CA SER A 903 29.03 42.73 5.42
C SER A 903 28.02 42.24 4.37
N SER A 904 28.50 42.03 3.14
CA SER A 904 27.74 41.42 2.04
C SER A 904 27.93 39.90 2.05
N PRO A 905 26.84 39.10 1.92
CA PRO A 905 26.94 37.63 1.86
C PRO A 905 27.38 37.11 0.49
N LEU A 906 27.60 37.97 -0.52
CA LEU A 906 27.92 37.58 -1.89
C LEU A 906 29.11 36.60 -2.04
N PRO A 907 30.27 36.75 -1.35
CA PRO A 907 31.39 35.81 -1.49
C PRO A 907 31.00 34.42 -1.01
N ALA A 908 30.50 34.33 0.23
CA ALA A 908 30.05 33.07 0.81
C ALA A 908 28.92 32.42 -0.01
N ALA A 909 28.05 33.22 -0.63
CA ALA A 909 27.03 32.74 -1.54
C ALA A 909 27.63 32.20 -2.86
N MET A 910 28.64 32.85 -3.44
CA MET A 910 29.31 32.34 -4.65
C MET A 910 30.05 31.01 -4.39
N ASP A 911 30.73 30.88 -3.26
CA ASP A 911 31.42 29.64 -2.85
C ASP A 911 30.41 28.50 -2.61
N LEU A 912 29.25 28.82 -2.03
CA LEU A 912 28.13 27.90 -1.88
C LEU A 912 27.58 27.46 -3.24
N LEU A 913 27.37 28.39 -4.17
CA LEU A 913 26.86 28.09 -5.51
C LEU A 913 27.83 27.20 -6.29
N GLU A 914 29.13 27.45 -6.19
CA GLU A 914 30.15 26.60 -6.80
C GLU A 914 30.05 25.16 -6.28
N THR A 915 29.94 24.99 -4.96
CA THR A 915 29.87 23.66 -4.35
C THR A 915 28.55 22.95 -4.70
N SER A 916 27.42 23.66 -4.61
CA SER A 916 26.09 23.09 -4.90
C SER A 916 25.96 22.68 -6.36
N LEU A 917 26.51 23.44 -7.31
CA LEU A 917 26.47 23.10 -8.72
C LEU A 917 27.36 21.91 -9.10
N VAL A 918 28.29 21.49 -8.24
CA VAL A 918 29.05 20.24 -8.40
C VAL A 918 28.24 19.04 -7.91
N ASP A 919 27.53 19.20 -6.79
CA ASP A 919 26.75 18.13 -6.15
C ASP A 919 25.47 17.78 -6.94
N ILE A 920 24.86 18.75 -7.64
CA ILE A 920 23.59 18.56 -8.35
C ILE A 920 23.82 18.07 -9.80
N VAL A 921 23.31 16.88 -10.12
CA VAL A 921 23.28 16.32 -11.48
C VAL A 921 21.85 16.36 -12.03
N PRO A 922 21.55 17.22 -13.02
CA PRO A 922 20.19 17.38 -13.54
C PRO A 922 19.77 16.19 -14.39
N THR A 923 18.46 15.92 -14.44
CA THR A 923 17.92 14.88 -15.32
C THR A 923 18.06 15.33 -16.78
N ALA A 924 18.33 14.41 -17.71
CA ALA A 924 18.78 14.69 -19.08
C ALA A 924 18.14 15.92 -19.78
N GLY A 925 18.97 16.76 -20.40
CA GLY A 925 18.54 18.01 -21.06
C GLY A 925 19.52 19.18 -20.89
N ALA A 926 20.48 19.08 -19.97
CA ALA A 926 21.53 20.08 -19.74
C ALA A 926 22.65 20.04 -20.81
N ALA A 927 22.28 20.10 -22.09
CA ALA A 927 23.26 20.29 -23.16
C ALA A 927 23.41 21.80 -23.44
N SER A 928 24.57 22.34 -23.05
CA SER A 928 25.12 23.67 -23.39
C SER A 928 25.08 24.73 -22.28
N ALA A 929 26.01 24.61 -21.32
CA ALA A 929 26.37 25.70 -20.41
C ALA A 929 27.88 25.74 -20.06
N ALA A 930 28.74 25.15 -20.91
CA ALA A 930 30.16 24.96 -20.60
C ALA A 930 30.99 26.26 -20.48
N LEU A 931 30.45 27.42 -20.91
CA LEU A 931 31.16 28.70 -20.89
C LEU A 931 30.43 29.83 -20.13
N ALA A 932 29.14 29.69 -19.82
CA ALA A 932 28.29 30.78 -19.30
C ALA A 932 27.80 30.59 -17.86
N GLY A 933 28.02 29.41 -17.26
CA GLY A 933 27.46 29.03 -15.95
C GLY A 933 26.08 28.36 -16.07
N ARG A 934 25.72 27.52 -15.09
CA ARG A 934 24.42 26.82 -15.04
C ARG A 934 23.32 27.75 -14.51
N PRO A 935 22.17 27.91 -15.19
CA PRO A 935 21.08 28.75 -14.72
C PRO A 935 20.33 28.13 -13.54
N LEU A 936 20.11 28.93 -12.50
CA LEU A 936 19.30 28.56 -11.34
C LEU A 936 18.00 29.37 -11.33
N ALA A 937 16.90 28.69 -11.07
CA ALA A 937 15.57 29.27 -10.99
C ALA A 937 15.28 29.75 -9.57
N LEU A 938 14.73 30.96 -9.45
CA LEU A 938 14.13 31.44 -8.22
C LEU A 938 12.62 31.19 -8.29
N VAL A 939 12.08 30.33 -7.43
CA VAL A 939 10.67 29.92 -7.48
C VAL A 939 9.93 30.17 -6.18
N ARG A 940 8.63 30.44 -6.29
CA ARG A 940 7.72 30.52 -5.14
C ARG A 940 7.03 29.19 -4.90
N CYS A 941 7.06 28.74 -3.65
CA CYS A 941 6.55 27.44 -3.24
C CYS A 941 5.73 27.56 -1.95
N ARG A 942 4.72 26.70 -1.81
CA ARG A 942 3.94 26.52 -0.58
C ARG A 942 4.15 25.11 -0.04
N LEU A 943 4.73 25.01 1.15
CA LEU A 943 4.81 23.79 1.94
C LEU A 943 3.57 23.67 2.83
N HIS A 944 2.88 22.54 2.79
CA HIS A 944 1.69 22.31 3.60
C HIS A 944 1.53 20.84 4.01
N LEU A 945 0.81 20.61 5.11
CA LEU A 945 0.41 19.30 5.60
C LEU A 945 -1.11 19.23 5.62
N ASP A 946 -1.68 18.52 4.66
CA ASP A 946 -3.12 18.32 4.51
C ASP A 946 -3.56 17.04 5.22
N LEU A 947 -4.72 17.10 5.88
CA LEU A 947 -5.40 15.94 6.45
C LEU A 947 -6.49 15.44 5.49
N ASP A 948 -6.70 14.13 5.44
CA ASP A 948 -7.74 13.52 4.60
C ASP A 948 -9.13 13.62 5.25
N GLY A 949 -9.61 14.87 5.36
CA GLY A 949 -10.88 15.21 5.98
C GLY A 949 -10.79 15.58 7.46
N PRO A 950 -11.95 15.67 8.14
CA PRO A 950 -12.01 16.07 9.54
C PRO A 950 -11.22 15.11 10.43
N PRO A 951 -10.39 15.64 11.36
CA PRO A 951 -9.55 14.80 12.21
C PRO A 951 -10.36 13.90 13.13
N PRO A 952 -9.86 12.69 13.47
CA PRO A 952 -10.52 11.82 14.43
C PRO A 952 -10.55 12.52 15.79
N THR A 953 -11.73 12.53 16.40
CA THR A 953 -11.94 13.12 17.73
C THR A 953 -12.13 12.03 18.76
N ASP A 954 -11.86 12.36 20.01
CA ASP A 954 -12.09 11.46 21.15
C ASP A 954 -13.54 10.94 21.15
N PRO A 955 -13.77 9.62 21.01
CA PRO A 955 -15.10 9.03 21.02
C PRO A 955 -15.69 8.89 22.44
N GLY A 956 -14.98 9.34 23.48
CA GLY A 956 -15.37 9.25 24.87
C GLY A 956 -16.81 9.72 25.13
N TRP A 957 -17.48 9.07 26.07
CA TRP A 957 -18.91 9.32 26.35
C TRP A 957 -19.26 10.80 26.55
N GLN A 958 -18.34 11.59 27.12
CA GLN A 958 -18.53 13.02 27.38
C GLN A 958 -18.68 13.89 26.11
N HIS A 959 -18.22 13.42 24.94
CA HIS A 959 -18.18 14.20 23.69
C HIS A 959 -19.26 13.81 22.67
N ILE A 960 -20.10 12.81 22.98
CA ILE A 960 -21.06 12.24 22.01
C ILE A 960 -22.03 13.30 21.46
N PHE A 961 -22.52 14.19 22.32
CA PHE A 961 -23.48 15.23 21.95
C PHE A 961 -22.84 16.55 21.51
N ASP A 962 -21.51 16.66 21.52
CA ASP A 962 -20.82 17.87 21.07
C ASP A 962 -20.93 17.95 19.54
N HIS A 963 -21.76 18.84 18.99
CA HIS A 963 -21.90 19.00 17.54
C HIS A 963 -20.58 19.37 16.84
N GLU A 964 -19.67 20.01 17.58
CA GLU A 964 -18.29 20.33 17.22
C GLU A 964 -17.39 19.92 18.40
N PRO A 965 -16.96 18.64 18.45
CA PRO A 965 -16.10 18.17 19.53
C PRO A 965 -14.77 18.94 19.52
N PRO A 966 -14.08 19.06 20.67
CA PRO A 966 -12.77 19.71 20.75
C PRO A 966 -11.81 19.14 19.70
N GLY A 967 -11.13 20.03 18.98
CA GLY A 967 -10.13 19.63 18.00
C GLY A 967 -9.00 18.85 18.67
N PRO A 968 -8.54 17.73 18.10
CA PRO A 968 -7.48 16.94 18.70
C PRO A 968 -6.15 17.69 18.65
N GLU A 969 -5.35 17.56 19.71
CA GLU A 969 -4.14 18.33 19.94
C GLU A 969 -3.10 18.15 18.83
N PHE A 970 -3.06 16.97 18.20
CA PHE A 970 -2.08 16.68 17.14
C PHE A 970 -2.18 17.63 15.94
N THR A 971 -3.33 18.25 15.72
CA THR A 971 -3.51 19.24 14.65
C THR A 971 -2.69 20.51 14.88
N GLY A 972 -2.35 20.82 16.13
CA GLY A 972 -1.49 21.94 16.51
C GLY A 972 0.00 21.60 16.59
N TYR A 973 0.38 20.33 16.47
CA TYR A 973 1.78 19.93 16.56
C TYR A 973 2.60 20.47 15.39
N SER A 974 3.82 20.89 15.69
CA SER A 974 4.76 21.42 14.72
C SER A 974 5.78 20.34 14.37
N TRP A 975 5.94 20.05 13.09
CA TRP A 975 6.76 18.95 12.59
C TRP A 975 7.94 19.46 11.77
N PRO A 976 9.17 19.03 12.06
CA PRO A 976 10.34 19.42 11.27
C PRO A 976 10.29 18.76 9.88
N VAL A 977 10.78 19.50 8.88
CA VAL A 977 10.84 19.11 7.47
C VAL A 977 12.27 19.36 7.01
N ARG A 978 12.94 18.31 6.53
CA ARG A 978 14.18 18.44 5.76
C ARG A 978 13.80 18.71 4.30
N LEU A 979 14.24 19.85 3.78
CA LEU A 979 14.04 20.23 2.38
C LEU A 979 15.41 20.15 1.69
N GLY A 980 15.53 19.30 0.68
CA GLY A 980 16.79 18.95 0.02
C GLY A 980 17.64 17.92 0.78
N GLU A 981 18.45 17.17 0.05
CA GLU A 981 19.40 16.18 0.57
C GLU A 981 20.72 16.27 -0.20
N GLN A 982 21.82 16.64 0.47
CA GLN A 982 23.11 16.85 -0.20
C GLN A 982 23.65 15.57 -0.86
N ARG A 983 23.44 14.40 -0.21
CA ARG A 983 23.98 13.13 -0.70
C ARG A 983 23.19 12.55 -1.87
N ARG A 984 22.03 13.13 -2.19
CA ARG A 984 21.19 12.77 -3.32
C ARG A 984 21.49 13.71 -4.48
N ILE A 985 22.29 13.24 -5.44
CA ILE A 985 22.79 14.08 -6.53
C ILE A 985 21.66 14.57 -7.46
N GLY A 986 20.53 13.87 -7.50
CA GLY A 986 19.33 14.27 -8.21
C GLY A 986 18.45 15.28 -7.47
N ASP A 987 18.82 15.76 -6.28
CA ASP A 987 18.09 16.84 -5.61
C ASP A 987 18.53 18.21 -6.14
N GLY A 988 17.57 19.01 -6.62
CA GLY A 988 17.83 20.30 -7.26
C GLY A 988 17.96 21.49 -6.30
N LEU A 989 17.81 21.32 -4.98
CA LEU A 989 17.77 22.44 -4.06
C LEU A 989 19.17 22.96 -3.71
N VAL A 990 19.39 24.25 -3.98
CA VAL A 990 20.57 24.98 -3.49
C VAL A 990 20.29 25.57 -2.10
N GLY A 991 19.13 26.20 -1.96
CA GLY A 991 18.69 26.77 -0.69
C GLY A 991 17.36 27.50 -0.78
N TYR A 992 16.86 28.00 0.36
CA TYR A 992 15.58 28.69 0.43
C TYR A 992 15.53 29.82 1.46
N PHE A 993 14.60 30.75 1.22
CA PHE A 993 14.16 31.76 2.18
C PHE A 993 12.76 31.41 2.65
N ALA A 994 12.56 31.39 3.98
CA ALA A 994 11.24 31.26 4.57
C ALA A 994 10.64 32.66 4.78
N ASP A 995 9.37 32.87 4.45
CA ASP A 995 8.73 34.19 4.64
C ASP A 995 8.68 34.63 6.11
N THR A 996 8.76 33.70 7.05
CA THR A 996 8.87 33.98 8.49
C THR A 996 10.23 34.54 8.89
N ASP A 997 11.26 34.29 8.09
CA ASP A 997 12.64 34.72 8.32
C ASP A 997 13.35 34.97 6.97
N PRO A 998 12.99 36.06 6.27
CA PRO A 998 13.49 36.35 4.92
C PRO A 998 14.96 36.81 4.90
N GLY A 999 15.59 37.00 6.07
CA GLY A 999 16.96 37.48 6.21
C GLY A 999 18.03 36.40 6.10
N VAL A 1000 17.64 35.13 6.25
CA VAL A 1000 18.55 33.97 6.32
C VAL A 1000 18.29 33.02 5.13
N LEU A 1001 19.32 32.79 4.32
CA LEU A 1001 19.33 31.75 3.30
C LEU A 1001 19.66 30.42 3.97
N ARG A 1002 18.71 29.48 3.94
CA ARG A 1002 18.93 28.11 4.43
C ARG A 1002 19.42 27.23 3.29
N THR A 1003 20.55 26.56 3.47
CA THR A 1003 21.29 25.90 2.38
C THR A 1003 21.47 24.42 2.65
N VAL A 1004 21.42 23.61 1.59
CA VAL A 1004 21.64 22.15 1.70
C VAL A 1004 23.10 21.86 2.04
N VAL A 1005 24.01 22.58 1.39
CA VAL A 1005 25.46 22.52 1.65
C VAL A 1005 25.84 23.51 2.75
N ALA A 1006 26.68 23.08 3.70
CA ALA A 1006 27.26 23.98 4.69
C ALA A 1006 28.34 24.88 4.05
N PRO A 1007 28.27 26.21 4.20
CA PRO A 1007 29.29 27.09 3.64
C PRO A 1007 30.65 26.89 4.33
N ALA A 1008 31.74 27.03 3.59
CA ALA A 1008 33.10 26.93 4.13
C ALA A 1008 33.40 28.03 5.17
N ASP A 1009 32.88 29.24 4.94
CA ASP A 1009 32.95 30.37 5.87
C ASP A 1009 31.57 30.65 6.48
N ALA A 1010 31.50 30.69 7.81
CA ALA A 1010 30.26 31.00 8.52
C ALA A 1010 29.86 32.47 8.33
N HIS A 1011 28.80 32.73 7.56
CA HIS A 1011 28.18 34.05 7.44
C HIS A 1011 26.84 34.06 8.20
N PRO A 1012 26.53 35.06 9.06
CA PRO A 1012 25.33 35.06 9.92
C PRO A 1012 23.99 35.06 9.16
N ARG A 1013 24.01 35.26 7.84
CA ARG A 1013 22.84 35.25 6.95
C ARG A 1013 22.70 33.96 6.15
N ILE A 1014 23.64 33.02 6.27
CA ILE A 1014 23.62 31.73 5.60
C ILE A 1014 23.68 30.64 6.67
N ALA A 1015 22.72 29.73 6.66
CA ALA A 1015 22.64 28.65 7.63
C ALA A 1015 22.45 27.31 6.90
N ALA A 1016 23.27 26.32 7.24
CA ALA A 1016 23.08 24.96 6.73
C ALA A 1016 21.81 24.34 7.32
N ILE A 1017 21.11 23.53 6.53
CA ILE A 1017 19.95 22.75 6.99
C ILE A 1017 20.47 21.56 7.81
N GLY A 1018 20.11 21.49 9.09
CA GLY A 1018 20.52 20.43 10.02
C GLY A 1018 20.50 20.88 11.49
N ASP A 1019 20.63 19.95 12.44
CA ASP A 1019 20.72 20.16 13.90
C ASP A 1019 19.86 21.33 14.43
N GLY A 1020 18.54 21.15 14.39
CA GLY A 1020 17.57 22.10 14.97
C GLY A 1020 17.18 23.29 14.08
N THR A 1021 17.73 23.42 12.87
CA THR A 1021 17.40 24.51 11.91
C THR A 1021 16.34 24.14 10.87
N HIS A 1022 15.70 22.98 11.01
CA HIS A 1022 14.67 22.49 10.10
C HIS A 1022 13.47 23.44 10.01
N LEU A 1023 12.94 23.59 8.79
CA LEU A 1023 11.65 24.24 8.58
C LEU A 1023 10.57 23.41 9.29
N ARG A 1024 9.52 24.06 9.80
CA ARG A 1024 8.44 23.37 10.50
C ARG A 1024 7.08 23.58 9.85
N VAL A 1025 6.30 22.51 9.75
CA VAL A 1025 4.94 22.48 9.22
C VAL A 1025 3.94 22.04 10.29
N THR A 1026 2.73 22.57 10.24
CA THR A 1026 1.61 22.21 11.11
C THR A 1026 0.39 21.94 10.24
N ALA A 1027 -0.46 21.00 10.65
CA ALA A 1027 -1.64 20.64 9.86
C ALA A 1027 -2.54 21.87 9.63
N GLY A 1028 -2.93 22.11 8.37
CA GLY A 1028 -3.75 23.27 8.00
C GLY A 1028 -3.04 24.64 8.02
N ALA A 1029 -1.78 24.72 8.43
CA ALA A 1029 -1.00 25.97 8.46
C ALA A 1029 0.17 25.92 7.45
N ALA A 1030 -0.10 26.41 6.24
CA ALA A 1030 0.88 26.42 5.15
C ALA A 1030 2.02 27.44 5.37
N ARG A 1031 3.21 27.12 4.84
CA ARG A 1031 4.39 27.99 4.82
C ARG A 1031 4.76 28.34 3.39
N HIS A 1032 5.00 29.62 3.14
CA HIS A 1032 5.45 30.10 1.84
C HIS A 1032 6.97 30.29 1.84
N LEU A 1033 7.60 29.84 0.77
CA LEU A 1033 9.04 29.76 0.60
C LEU A 1033 9.44 30.37 -0.75
N THR A 1034 10.63 30.97 -0.79
CA THR A 1034 11.33 31.27 -2.05
C THR A 1034 12.50 30.32 -2.17
N LEU A 1035 12.44 29.41 -3.15
CA LEU A 1035 13.48 28.39 -3.37
C LEU A 1035 14.44 28.86 -4.46
N LEU A 1036 15.71 28.55 -4.30
CA LEU A 1036 16.73 28.63 -5.33
C LEU A 1036 17.08 27.20 -5.75
N VAL A 1037 16.76 26.85 -6.99
CA VAL A 1037 16.78 25.45 -7.45
C VAL A 1037 17.37 25.33 -8.86
N ASP A 1038 17.92 24.15 -9.17
CA ASP A 1038 18.15 23.74 -10.55
C ASP A 1038 16.78 23.45 -11.23
N PRO A 1039 16.49 24.04 -12.40
CA PRO A 1039 15.19 23.88 -13.07
C PRO A 1039 14.90 22.47 -13.59
N HIS A 1040 15.90 21.58 -13.66
CA HIS A 1040 15.80 20.24 -14.24
C HIS A 1040 16.04 19.12 -13.21
N ALA A 1041 16.09 19.44 -11.92
CA ALA A 1041 16.20 18.47 -10.84
C ALA A 1041 15.06 18.67 -9.82
N PRO A 1042 14.42 17.58 -9.33
CA PRO A 1042 13.38 17.66 -8.31
C PRO A 1042 13.91 18.14 -6.95
N VAL A 1043 13.08 18.80 -6.16
CA VAL A 1043 13.36 19.13 -4.75
C VAL A 1043 12.62 18.18 -3.83
N HIS A 1044 13.31 17.51 -2.90
CA HIS A 1044 12.69 16.58 -1.97
C HIS A 1044 12.37 17.20 -0.61
N ALA A 1045 11.24 16.80 -0.02
CA ALA A 1045 10.80 17.14 1.32
C ALA A 1045 10.57 15.87 2.14
N THR A 1046 11.30 15.74 3.24
CA THR A 1046 11.26 14.57 4.13
C THR A 1046 10.88 14.99 5.54
N THR A 1047 9.93 14.26 6.13
CA THR A 1047 9.51 14.43 7.54
C THR A 1047 9.60 13.14 8.35
N ASN A 1048 9.77 11.99 7.69
CA ASN A 1048 9.54 10.63 8.20
C ASN A 1048 8.13 10.35 8.77
N LEU A 1049 7.23 11.33 8.84
CA LEU A 1049 5.82 11.13 9.23
C LEU A 1049 4.98 10.54 8.09
N LEU A 1050 5.35 10.93 6.87
CA LEU A 1050 4.74 10.57 5.60
C LEU A 1050 5.87 10.26 4.60
N PRO A 1051 5.56 9.54 3.51
CA PRO A 1051 6.52 9.33 2.42
C PRO A 1051 7.12 10.64 1.89
N THR A 1052 8.38 10.57 1.46
CA THR A 1052 9.12 11.69 0.87
C THR A 1052 8.35 12.26 -0.33
N THR A 1053 8.16 13.57 -0.34
CA THR A 1053 7.48 14.28 -1.44
C THR A 1053 8.50 14.99 -2.30
N ALA A 1054 8.33 14.98 -3.62
CA ALA A 1054 9.19 15.69 -4.56
C ALA A 1054 8.43 16.81 -5.29
N LEU A 1055 9.12 17.92 -5.55
CA LEU A 1055 8.64 19.03 -6.36
C LEU A 1055 9.46 19.14 -7.63
N GLU A 1056 8.82 18.92 -8.77
CA GLU A 1056 9.40 19.17 -10.10
C GLU A 1056 8.81 20.43 -10.70
N ILE A 1057 9.63 21.22 -11.40
CA ILE A 1057 9.14 22.38 -12.15
C ILE A 1057 8.73 21.89 -13.54
N PRO A 1058 7.43 22.01 -13.92
CA PRO A 1058 7.00 21.63 -15.26
C PRO A 1058 7.77 22.39 -16.34
N HIS A 1059 8.26 21.67 -17.36
CA HIS A 1059 9.02 22.19 -18.50
C HIS A 1059 8.39 23.42 -19.18
N ARG A 1060 7.05 23.52 -19.18
CA ARG A 1060 6.31 24.69 -19.68
C ARG A 1060 6.72 26.03 -19.05
N PHE A 1061 7.24 26.02 -17.81
CA PHE A 1061 7.70 27.23 -17.16
C PHE A 1061 9.16 27.55 -17.48
N THR A 1062 9.98 26.55 -17.82
CA THR A 1062 11.45 26.67 -17.90
C THR A 1062 11.96 26.77 -19.34
N ASP A 1063 11.42 26.01 -20.29
CA ASP A 1063 11.94 25.92 -21.67
C ASP A 1063 11.95 27.27 -22.40
N GLY A 1064 10.83 28.01 -22.33
CA GLY A 1064 10.68 29.31 -22.98
C GLY A 1064 11.69 30.35 -22.47
N PRO A 1065 11.77 30.60 -21.14
CA PRO A 1065 12.77 31.47 -20.56
C PRO A 1065 14.21 31.05 -20.86
N LEU A 1066 14.56 29.77 -20.70
CA LEU A 1066 15.91 29.26 -20.94
C LEU A 1066 16.37 29.51 -22.39
N ASN A 1067 15.48 29.28 -23.37
CA ASN A 1067 15.77 29.55 -24.79
C ASN A 1067 15.98 31.05 -25.11
N ARG A 1068 15.43 31.96 -24.29
CA ARG A 1068 15.60 33.42 -24.45
C ARG A 1068 16.82 33.98 -23.74
N MET A 1069 17.42 33.23 -22.80
CA MET A 1069 18.57 33.70 -22.04
C MET A 1069 19.76 33.95 -22.96
N ARG A 1070 20.35 35.13 -22.84
CA ARG A 1070 21.57 35.50 -23.55
C ARG A 1070 22.76 35.30 -22.65
N THR A 1071 23.83 34.71 -23.17
CA THR A 1071 25.10 34.63 -22.44
C THR A 1071 25.68 36.03 -22.30
N VAL A 1072 26.05 36.41 -21.07
CA VAL A 1072 26.68 37.70 -20.75
C VAL A 1072 28.04 37.44 -20.13
N LEU A 1073 29.11 37.84 -20.81
CA LEU A 1073 30.48 37.72 -20.32
C LEU A 1073 31.08 39.10 -20.14
N ARG A 1074 31.64 39.38 -18.97
CA ARG A 1074 32.44 40.57 -18.78
C ARG A 1074 33.81 40.34 -19.42
N THR A 1075 34.27 41.31 -20.20
CA THR A 1075 35.55 41.17 -20.90
C THR A 1075 36.31 42.49 -20.85
N GLY A 1076 37.58 42.42 -20.45
CA GLY A 1076 38.48 43.57 -20.41
C GLY A 1076 39.49 43.53 -19.25
N PRO A 1077 40.56 44.35 -19.33
CA PRO A 1077 40.79 45.35 -20.38
C PRO A 1077 41.32 44.72 -21.67
N LEU A 1078 40.67 45.02 -22.80
CA LEU A 1078 41.08 44.63 -24.15
C LEU A 1078 41.80 45.79 -24.83
N LEU A 1079 42.97 45.52 -25.39
CA LEU A 1079 43.69 46.48 -26.22
C LEU A 1079 43.24 46.31 -27.67
N THR A 1080 42.57 47.32 -28.23
CA THR A 1080 42.06 47.30 -29.61
C THR A 1080 42.71 48.40 -30.46
N PRO A 1081 43.04 48.16 -31.74
CA PRO A 1081 43.57 49.20 -32.61
C PRO A 1081 42.53 50.30 -32.83
N ALA A 1082 42.97 51.56 -32.90
CA ALA A 1082 42.11 52.75 -33.02
C ALA A 1082 41.52 52.97 -34.44
N ALA A 1083 41.39 51.91 -35.24
CA ALA A 1083 40.96 51.99 -36.62
C ALA A 1083 39.52 52.52 -36.75
N ALA A 1084 39.31 53.31 -37.80
CA ALA A 1084 38.18 54.23 -37.99
C ALA A 1084 36.80 53.56 -37.96
N LEU A 1085 35.87 54.25 -37.28
CA LEU A 1085 34.52 54.71 -37.66
C LEU A 1085 33.96 54.46 -39.10
N GLN A 1086 34.37 53.42 -39.81
CA GLN A 1086 33.74 52.97 -41.06
C GLN A 1086 33.29 51.51 -41.05
N GLU A 1087 33.62 50.72 -40.02
CA GLU A 1087 32.82 49.53 -39.64
C GLU A 1087 32.80 49.46 -38.12
N GLY A 1088 31.65 49.71 -37.50
CA GLY A 1088 31.48 49.90 -36.05
C GLY A 1088 31.71 48.64 -35.19
N ALA A 1089 32.65 47.76 -35.54
CA ALA A 1089 32.89 46.48 -34.89
C ALA A 1089 34.11 46.48 -33.95
N VAL A 1090 34.02 45.73 -32.85
CA VAL A 1090 35.13 45.47 -31.91
C VAL A 1090 35.81 44.15 -32.26
N ALA A 1091 37.10 44.22 -32.55
CA ALA A 1091 37.91 43.06 -32.88
C ALA A 1091 38.24 42.23 -31.64
N LEU A 1092 37.88 40.93 -31.63
CA LEU A 1092 38.12 39.99 -30.53
C LEU A 1092 39.10 38.88 -30.94
N PRO A 1093 39.98 38.42 -30.03
CA PRO A 1093 40.97 37.37 -30.32
C PRO A 1093 40.40 35.95 -30.42
N VAL A 1094 39.10 35.79 -30.69
CA VAL A 1094 38.39 34.49 -30.65
C VAL A 1094 37.75 34.18 -32.01
N ARG A 1095 37.94 32.97 -32.54
CA ARG A 1095 37.08 32.39 -33.59
C ARG A 1095 35.81 31.88 -32.91
N THR A 1096 34.65 32.28 -33.43
CA THR A 1096 33.30 31.90 -33.00
C THR A 1096 33.22 30.47 -32.48
N VAL A 1097 33.03 30.33 -31.17
CA VAL A 1097 32.59 29.09 -30.53
C VAL A 1097 31.05 29.16 -30.52
N ASP A 1098 30.41 28.12 -31.07
CA ASP A 1098 28.96 27.79 -30.98
C ASP A 1098 27.93 28.49 -31.92
N ASP A 1099 28.23 28.86 -33.17
CA ASP A 1099 27.27 29.44 -34.14
C ASP A 1099 26.47 30.69 -33.66
N GLN A 1100 26.79 31.23 -32.48
CA GLN A 1100 26.12 32.39 -31.89
C GLN A 1100 26.74 33.70 -32.39
N THR A 1101 25.89 34.69 -32.65
CA THR A 1101 26.35 36.05 -32.99
C THR A 1101 26.61 36.84 -31.72
N TRP A 1102 27.84 37.33 -31.55
CA TRP A 1102 28.26 38.08 -30.37
C TRP A 1102 28.17 39.59 -30.61
N THR A 1103 27.83 40.34 -29.57
CA THR A 1103 27.79 41.81 -29.59
C THR A 1103 28.51 42.39 -28.37
N TRP A 1104 29.32 43.41 -28.61
CA TRP A 1104 30.08 44.12 -27.58
C TRP A 1104 29.30 45.34 -27.08
N ALA A 1105 29.22 45.53 -25.77
CA ALA A 1105 28.54 46.66 -25.16
C ALA A 1105 29.47 47.39 -24.17
N GLU A 1106 29.55 48.71 -24.29
CA GLU A 1106 30.33 49.59 -23.40
C GLU A 1106 29.40 50.52 -22.64
N ARG A 1107 29.68 50.73 -21.35
CA ARG A 1107 28.91 51.66 -20.51
C ARG A 1107 29.65 52.98 -20.43
N ALA A 1108 29.04 54.05 -20.93
CA ALA A 1108 29.55 55.41 -20.85
C ALA A 1108 29.46 55.97 -19.41
N ALA A 1109 30.18 57.06 -19.14
CA ALA A 1109 30.24 57.69 -17.83
C ALA A 1109 28.88 58.26 -17.35
N ASP A 1110 27.97 58.57 -18.29
CA ASP A 1110 26.59 58.98 -18.03
C ASP A 1110 25.64 57.80 -17.77
N GLY A 1111 26.15 56.57 -17.81
CA GLY A 1111 25.42 55.33 -17.56
C GLY A 1111 24.74 54.73 -18.78
N THR A 1112 24.83 55.36 -19.96
CA THR A 1112 24.27 54.84 -21.22
C THR A 1112 25.12 53.71 -21.80
N TRP A 1113 24.49 52.83 -22.58
CA TRP A 1113 25.17 51.70 -23.22
C TRP A 1113 25.34 51.93 -24.72
N ALA A 1114 26.58 51.88 -25.21
CA ALA A 1114 26.91 51.84 -26.63
C ALA A 1114 27.13 50.38 -27.07
N ARG A 1115 26.55 49.97 -28.20
CA ARG A 1115 26.66 48.60 -28.75
C ARG A 1115 27.46 48.59 -30.04
N PHE A 1116 28.31 47.58 -30.20
CA PHE A 1116 29.20 47.40 -31.34
C PHE A 1116 29.11 45.92 -31.80
N PRO A 1117 28.99 45.62 -33.11
CA PRO A 1117 29.23 44.27 -33.62
C PRO A 1117 30.62 43.75 -33.25
N THR A 1118 30.84 42.43 -33.29
CA THR A 1118 32.17 41.85 -33.07
C THR A 1118 32.78 41.35 -34.38
N SER A 1119 34.09 41.51 -34.56
CA SER A 1119 34.84 40.94 -35.68
C SER A 1119 36.04 40.14 -35.19
N ALA A 1120 36.57 39.24 -36.03
CA ALA A 1120 37.76 38.48 -35.68
C ALA A 1120 39.01 39.38 -35.71
N ALA A 1121 39.82 39.36 -34.65
CA ALA A 1121 41.09 40.06 -34.63
C ALA A 1121 42.06 39.46 -35.65
N SER A 1122 42.71 40.32 -36.43
CA SER A 1122 43.73 39.89 -37.38
C SER A 1122 45.02 39.46 -36.67
N THR A 1123 45.62 38.35 -37.09
CA THR A 1123 46.93 37.90 -36.62
C THR A 1123 48.10 38.54 -37.39
N THR A 1124 47.82 39.35 -38.42
CA THR A 1124 48.88 40.08 -39.14
C THR A 1124 49.25 41.36 -38.38
N PRO A 1125 50.54 41.56 -38.03
CA PRO A 1125 50.98 42.79 -37.38
C PRO A 1125 50.77 43.97 -38.32
N ARG A 1126 50.03 44.98 -37.85
CA ARG A 1126 49.85 46.27 -38.53
C ARG A 1126 50.37 47.37 -37.60
N TRP A 1127 51.28 48.19 -38.11
CA TRP A 1127 51.74 49.39 -37.40
C TRP A 1127 50.97 50.57 -37.97
N ASP A 1128 49.96 51.03 -37.25
CA ASP A 1128 49.29 52.31 -37.49
C ASP A 1128 49.85 53.35 -36.52
N ASP A 1129 50.04 54.60 -36.97
CA ASP A 1129 50.54 55.72 -36.14
C ASP A 1129 49.52 56.20 -35.09
N ARG A 1130 48.60 55.33 -34.65
CA ARG A 1130 47.53 55.65 -33.70
C ARG A 1130 47.71 54.87 -32.41
N ALA A 1131 47.55 55.55 -31.29
CA ALA A 1131 47.60 54.91 -29.98
C ALA A 1131 46.46 53.86 -29.86
N PRO A 1132 46.74 52.65 -29.39
CA PRO A 1132 45.70 51.65 -29.16
C PRO A 1132 44.72 52.11 -28.07
N VAL A 1133 43.46 51.70 -28.18
CA VAL A 1133 42.40 52.04 -27.23
C VAL A 1133 42.16 50.86 -26.29
N LEU A 1134 42.22 51.15 -24.99
CA LEU A 1134 41.84 50.21 -23.94
C LEU A 1134 40.31 50.21 -23.79
N ARG A 1135 39.68 49.06 -24.03
CA ARG A 1135 38.22 48.88 -23.92
C ARG A 1135 37.89 47.89 -22.80
N SER A 1136 36.81 48.15 -22.08
CA SER A 1136 36.26 47.24 -21.08
C SER A 1136 34.74 47.27 -21.20
N GLY A 1137 34.12 46.11 -21.31
CA GLY A 1137 32.70 46.03 -21.65
C GLY A 1137 32.11 44.67 -21.36
N LEU A 1138 30.92 44.44 -21.91
CA LEU A 1138 30.20 43.18 -21.86
C LEU A 1138 30.10 42.59 -23.25
N LEU A 1139 30.35 41.30 -23.35
CA LEU A 1139 30.10 40.49 -24.52
C LEU A 1139 28.75 39.78 -24.32
N THR A 1140 27.81 39.98 -25.24
CA THR A 1140 26.46 39.38 -25.15
C THR A 1140 26.13 38.60 -26.40
N SER A 1141 25.59 37.38 -26.25
CA SER A 1141 25.20 36.56 -27.39
C SER A 1141 23.78 36.89 -27.90
N ARG A 1142 23.54 36.61 -29.19
CA ARG A 1142 22.22 36.57 -29.82
C ARG A 1142 22.05 35.22 -30.49
N SER A 1143 20.99 34.49 -30.12
CA SER A 1143 20.57 33.29 -30.86
C SER A 1143 20.18 33.68 -32.29
N PRO A 1144 20.50 32.86 -33.31
CA PRO A 1144 19.85 33.00 -34.61
C PRO A 1144 18.35 32.74 -34.43
N LEU A 1145 17.50 33.62 -34.97
CA LEU A 1145 16.08 33.32 -35.12
C LEU A 1145 15.96 32.09 -36.04
N PRO A 1146 14.98 31.19 -35.84
CA PRO A 1146 14.62 30.23 -36.89
C PRO A 1146 14.36 31.02 -38.17
N GLN A 1147 14.96 30.58 -39.28
CA GLN A 1147 14.79 31.22 -40.58
C GLN A 1147 13.29 31.31 -40.88
N ALA A 1148 12.76 32.54 -40.95
CA ALA A 1148 11.46 32.77 -41.54
C ALA A 1148 11.50 32.23 -42.97
N ASP A 1149 10.46 31.50 -43.35
CA ASP A 1149 10.28 30.93 -44.67
C ASP A 1149 10.72 31.91 -45.75
N ALA A 1150 11.59 31.45 -46.63
CA ALA A 1150 11.88 32.16 -47.86
C ALA A 1150 10.55 32.30 -48.60
N GLU A 1151 10.00 33.51 -48.62
CA GLU A 1151 9.01 33.91 -49.61
C GLU A 1151 9.65 33.66 -50.99
N ILE A 1152 9.29 32.52 -51.58
CA ILE A 1152 9.46 32.27 -53.00
C ILE A 1152 8.44 33.18 -53.68
N ASP A 1153 8.92 34.36 -54.05
CA ASP A 1153 8.19 35.31 -54.88
C ASP A 1153 8.29 34.80 -56.33
N ASP A 1154 7.40 33.87 -56.68
CA ASP A 1154 7.07 33.50 -58.05
C ASP A 1154 6.14 34.59 -58.62
N ALA A 1155 6.67 35.53 -59.41
CA ALA A 1155 5.99 36.12 -60.58
C ALA A 1155 6.84 37.17 -61.31
N ASP A 1156 7.48 36.68 -62.37
CA ASP A 1156 7.34 37.14 -63.76
C ASP A 1156 8.06 38.39 -64.33
N THR A 1157 8.66 38.09 -65.49
CA THR A 1157 8.78 38.87 -66.74
C THR A 1157 9.95 39.84 -67.01
N ALA A 1158 10.83 39.33 -67.88
CA ALA A 1158 11.12 39.85 -69.23
C ALA A 1158 12.13 41.01 -69.42
N SER A 1159 12.82 40.86 -70.57
CA SER A 1159 13.59 41.81 -71.38
C SER A 1159 15.11 41.96 -71.14
N GLU A 1160 15.81 41.50 -72.19
CA GLU A 1160 17.22 41.67 -72.64
C GLU A 1160 18.36 40.90 -71.97
#